data_AF-D5E6K7-F1
#
_entry.id   AF-D5E6K7-F1
#
_cell.length_a   1.000
_cell.length_b   1.000
_cell.length_c   1.000
_cell.angle_alpha   90.00
_cell.angle_beta   90.00
_cell.angle_gamma   90.00
#
_symmetry.space_group_name_H-M   'P 1'
#
loop_
_entity.id
_entity.type
_entity.pdbx_description
1 polymer ?
#
loop_
_entity_poly.entity_id
_entity_poly.type
_entity_poly.pdbx_seq_one_letter_code
_entity_poly.pdbx_strand_id
1 'polypeptide(L)'
;MPEKKRGVKKLKVNKIGILVLLIVIAIIAIAGCVSEEPETADSNVETVQGKIVDVKMNPVPGALVQVEGQNVANTTASDGSFKLTNVEAGSVYLYVTAPSEKYLDGETLESIPVDSGSTVSDVTITLTGRPSNNSTHVGMETCQMCHGRVWSDMFETFDGTGDAAAHSRFVVQGTDQMIYPDMWPEPGDKVLPRDPNGDLLMVQDPQDGEGLVNVVLCTRDIEGEREYLFKFYPESDTKLTEDDLDCSGADGDIFAWKDEQDNGTYDPEENPIFIPVAATIGGQGNWGEGWLDPNHEQPDRYPNFGEGKQRYMCRMQDVPWVRQWAKDNNVTNWLEEDYTDYISYMPVYLMQDGTPADSDALAPNDVAAPKFWQKSPNHWAYPANTMSRNCAGCHATGAKIEKQDFDDAHEPGDTKQVVTNFEFKDLDITCETCHGPGSEHAESGDKNKIISPQYLTAKAGNELCGQCHGSHAGKSATPEGIHKYPYNGSYENSLGNGFFVPGVNDIEDFYYNYDQPTSGLQDYSGTWTEGTFHSWPDQAHARAHSQMLSEMRRSVHYDNPYEKLTCFTCHDAHTLGAPDLEVDGVKFEEAAYNDNTLCLTCHASHGPFEEIAKEDVINMSRDDGFLARNTVASAVSSHMEEKASMGVAPYTPTNETSPAGRCTSCHMAKISKLQDVNDDAQWHLALDADGKSAVAEGNVGSHVFDVVWPGQSSALVPFATQDADVMPNSCGNCHESARFSGDDD
;
A
#
# COMPACT_ATOMS: atom_id res chain seq x y z
N MET A 1 37.29 17.21 -16.80
CA MET A 1 38.68 17.53 -16.37
C MET A 1 39.26 18.57 -17.33
N PRO A 2 40.26 19.40 -16.98
CA PRO A 2 40.79 19.83 -15.67
C PRO A 2 40.62 21.39 -15.49
N GLU A 3 41.03 22.14 -14.45
CA GLU A 3 41.54 21.85 -13.11
C GLU A 3 41.37 23.03 -12.11
N LYS A 4 40.99 22.68 -10.86
CA LYS A 4 41.63 23.00 -9.56
C LYS A 4 42.12 24.42 -9.16
N LYS A 5 41.56 24.80 -8.00
CA LYS A 5 42.23 25.22 -6.73
C LYS A 5 42.83 26.63 -6.59
N ARG A 6 42.16 27.41 -5.73
CA ARG A 6 42.79 28.44 -4.87
C ARG A 6 43.92 27.84 -4.03
N GLY A 7 45.04 28.56 -3.93
CA GLY A 7 46.10 28.31 -2.96
C GLY A 7 46.21 29.46 -1.95
N VAL A 8 46.15 29.15 -0.65
CA VAL A 8 46.25 30.12 0.44
C VAL A 8 47.69 30.66 0.57
N LYS A 9 47.86 31.97 0.71
CA LYS A 9 49.14 32.58 1.17
C LYS A 9 48.92 33.49 2.38
N LYS A 10 49.67 33.17 3.44
CA LYS A 10 49.67 33.83 4.75
C LYS A 10 50.13 35.30 4.62
N LEU A 11 49.37 36.24 5.21
CA LEU A 11 49.89 37.58 5.47
C LEU A 11 50.87 37.55 6.66
N LYS A 12 51.98 38.26 6.52
CA LYS A 12 52.87 38.62 7.64
C LYS A 12 52.39 39.95 8.22
N VAL A 13 52.15 40.02 9.52
CA VAL A 13 52.00 41.29 10.25
C VAL A 13 53.30 41.57 11.00
N ASN A 14 53.88 42.75 10.78
CA ASN A 14 55.09 43.21 11.46
C ASN A 14 54.75 44.04 12.71
N LYS A 15 55.63 43.98 13.70
CA LYS A 15 55.51 44.65 15.02
C LYS A 15 55.80 46.15 14.95
N ILE A 16 55.22 46.91 15.90
CA ILE A 16 55.73 48.10 16.66
C ILE A 16 54.49 48.68 17.39
N GLY A 17 54.47 49.05 18.68
CA GLY A 17 55.37 48.89 19.85
C GLY A 17 54.50 48.92 21.13
N ILE A 18 54.80 48.20 22.23
CA ILE A 18 55.75 48.56 23.32
C ILE A 18 55.49 49.94 23.95
N LEU A 19 54.96 49.98 25.19
CA LEU A 19 55.74 50.28 26.42
C LEU A 19 54.89 50.14 27.72
N VAL A 20 55.58 49.82 28.82
CA VAL A 20 55.11 49.77 30.24
C VAL A 20 54.27 48.53 30.61
N LEU A 21 54.48 47.80 31.73
CA LEU A 21 55.70 47.48 32.51
C LEU A 21 55.45 46.14 33.28
N LEU A 22 56.44 45.65 34.04
CA LEU A 22 56.42 44.43 34.89
C LEU A 22 56.83 44.77 36.34
N ILE A 23 56.64 43.80 37.28
CA ILE A 23 57.28 43.56 38.62
C ILE A 23 56.20 43.29 39.70
N VAL A 24 56.23 42.27 40.59
CA VAL A 24 57.11 41.09 40.81
C VAL A 24 56.34 39.98 41.60
N ILE A 25 56.94 38.79 41.72
CA ILE A 25 56.41 37.52 42.26
C ILE A 25 56.74 37.30 43.78
N ALA A 26 55.90 36.53 44.50
CA ALA A 26 56.24 35.51 45.55
C ALA A 26 55.83 35.68 47.06
N ILE A 27 54.88 34.83 47.49
CA ILE A 27 55.03 33.72 48.50
C ILE A 27 54.98 33.95 50.05
N ILE A 28 53.94 33.32 50.66
CA ILE A 28 53.79 32.68 52.01
C ILE A 28 53.81 33.51 53.32
N ALA A 29 52.69 33.48 54.10
CA ALA A 29 52.62 32.85 55.45
C ALA A 29 51.28 33.02 56.23
N ILE A 30 50.62 31.87 56.54
CA ILE A 30 49.94 31.52 57.81
C ILE A 30 48.52 32.09 58.16
N ALA A 31 47.52 31.22 57.90
CA ALA A 31 46.44 30.72 58.77
C ALA A 31 45.31 31.61 59.35
N GLY A 32 44.07 31.13 59.14
CA GLY A 32 42.85 31.55 59.85
C GLY A 32 41.57 31.05 59.14
N CYS A 33 41.10 29.84 59.45
CA CYS A 33 39.99 29.20 58.73
C CYS A 33 38.62 29.85 59.03
N VAL A 34 37.86 30.16 57.96
CA VAL A 34 36.42 29.86 57.88
C VAL A 34 36.20 29.25 56.49
N SER A 35 35.65 28.05 56.45
CA SER A 35 35.21 27.39 55.22
C SER A 35 33.76 27.76 54.95
N GLU A 36 33.53 28.69 54.03
CA GLU A 36 32.31 28.69 53.25
C GLU A 36 32.65 27.93 51.95
N GLU A 37 32.07 26.74 51.80
CA GLU A 37 32.01 26.11 50.48
C GLU A 37 31.22 27.05 49.57
N PRO A 38 31.66 27.30 48.32
CA PRO A 38 30.76 27.87 47.35
C PRO A 38 29.66 26.83 47.16
N GLU A 39 28.42 27.15 47.55
CA GLU A 39 27.25 26.45 47.02
C GLU A 39 27.41 26.45 45.50
N THR A 40 27.65 25.26 44.94
CA THR A 40 27.52 25.06 43.50
C THR A 40 26.05 25.25 43.22
N ALA A 41 25.68 26.46 42.79
CA ALA A 41 24.39 26.71 42.20
C ALA A 41 24.18 25.65 41.13
N ASP A 42 23.24 24.75 41.39
CA ASP A 42 22.89 23.68 40.47
C ASP A 42 22.51 24.38 39.17
N SER A 43 23.29 24.14 38.11
CA SER A 43 22.94 24.67 36.81
C SER A 43 21.55 24.16 36.49
N ASN A 44 20.70 25.00 35.91
CA ASN A 44 19.42 24.57 35.36
C ASN A 44 19.69 23.45 34.35
N VAL A 45 19.56 22.19 34.77
CA VAL A 45 19.81 21.00 33.96
C VAL A 45 18.46 20.39 33.67
N GLU A 46 17.97 20.72 32.49
CA GLU A 46 16.79 20.13 31.90
C GLU A 46 16.88 18.59 31.97
N THR A 47 15.81 18.00 32.49
CA THR A 47 15.74 16.58 32.85
C THR A 47 14.48 15.96 32.28
N VAL A 48 14.59 14.78 31.69
CA VAL A 48 13.45 13.95 31.29
C VAL A 48 13.59 12.60 31.99
N GLN A 49 12.57 12.20 32.76
CA GLN A 49 12.59 10.96 33.53
C GLN A 49 11.26 10.22 33.44
N GLY A 50 11.33 8.89 33.51
CA GLY A 50 10.20 8.05 33.14
C GLY A 50 10.45 6.57 33.35
N LYS A 51 9.64 5.74 32.70
CA LYS A 51 9.74 4.27 32.74
C LYS A 51 9.55 3.64 31.36
N ILE A 52 10.28 2.56 31.13
CA ILE A 52 10.03 1.65 30.02
C ILE A 52 9.33 0.39 30.56
N VAL A 53 8.22 0.01 29.93
CA VAL A 53 7.38 -1.13 30.32
C VAL A 53 7.10 -2.06 29.14
N ASP A 54 6.67 -3.30 29.42
CA ASP A 54 6.13 -4.21 28.42
C ASP A 54 4.61 -4.05 28.25
N VAL A 55 4.00 -4.71 27.27
CA VAL A 55 2.54 -4.65 27.00
C VAL A 55 1.65 -5.25 28.11
N LYS A 56 2.27 -5.75 29.20
CA LYS A 56 1.62 -6.18 30.44
C LYS A 56 1.90 -5.22 31.61
N MET A 57 2.47 -4.04 31.34
CA MET A 57 2.90 -3.02 32.30
C MET A 57 4.01 -3.48 33.27
N ASN A 58 4.77 -4.52 32.94
CA ASN A 58 5.95 -4.90 33.72
C ASN A 58 7.14 -4.02 33.34
N PRO A 59 8.03 -3.67 34.28
CA PRO A 59 9.23 -2.89 33.97
C PRO A 59 10.20 -3.63 33.05
N VAL A 60 10.80 -2.90 32.10
CA VAL A 60 11.82 -3.41 31.19
C VAL A 60 13.20 -2.87 31.60
N PRO A 61 14.05 -3.67 32.27
CA PRO A 61 15.38 -3.25 32.68
C PRO A 61 16.41 -3.41 31.55
N GLY A 62 17.43 -2.54 31.52
CA GLY A 62 18.52 -2.60 30.54
C GLY A 62 18.22 -1.96 29.17
N ALA A 63 17.02 -1.41 28.95
CA ALA A 63 16.67 -0.71 27.70
C ALA A 63 17.48 0.59 27.59
N LEU A 64 17.97 0.94 26.41
CA LEU A 64 18.72 2.17 26.18
C LEU A 64 17.76 3.25 25.69
N VAL A 65 17.52 4.28 26.51
CA VAL A 65 16.70 5.45 26.17
C VAL A 65 17.62 6.56 25.68
N GLN A 66 17.33 7.15 24.53
CA GLN A 66 18.11 8.19 23.88
C GLN A 66 17.22 9.37 23.50
N VAL A 67 17.71 10.60 23.65
CA VAL A 67 17.05 11.78 23.07
C VAL A 67 17.47 11.92 21.62
N GLU A 68 16.52 11.98 20.70
CA GLU A 68 16.82 12.11 19.28
C GLU A 68 17.49 13.45 18.95
N GLY A 69 18.42 13.43 17.98
CA GLY A 69 19.24 14.59 17.62
C GLY A 69 20.29 15.02 18.67
N GLN A 70 20.24 14.48 19.90
CA GLN A 70 21.11 14.88 21.00
C GLN A 70 22.03 13.73 21.46
N ASN A 71 23.16 14.08 22.09
CA ASN A 71 24.11 13.10 22.66
C ASN A 71 23.76 12.74 24.11
N VAL A 72 22.47 12.54 24.40
CA VAL A 72 21.92 12.30 25.74
C VAL A 72 21.24 10.93 25.76
N ALA A 73 21.73 10.02 26.60
CA ALA A 73 21.22 8.67 26.72
C ALA A 73 21.37 8.12 28.15
N ASN A 74 20.50 7.19 28.54
CA ASN A 74 20.62 6.43 29.78
C ASN A 74 19.97 5.05 29.65
N THR A 75 20.45 4.08 30.42
CA THR A 75 19.93 2.72 30.46
C THR A 75 18.94 2.56 31.61
N THR A 76 17.83 1.85 31.40
CA THR A 76 16.81 1.65 32.44
C THR A 76 17.31 0.79 33.60
N ALA A 77 16.92 1.20 34.82
CA ALA A 77 17.18 0.46 36.05
C ALA A 77 16.30 -0.82 36.17
N SER A 78 16.50 -1.58 37.24
CA SER A 78 15.79 -2.84 37.51
C SER A 78 14.26 -2.70 37.61
N ASP A 79 13.77 -1.49 37.87
CA ASP A 79 12.34 -1.13 37.95
C ASP A 79 11.84 -0.42 36.68
N GLY A 80 12.60 -0.50 35.58
CA GLY A 80 12.30 0.11 34.29
C GLY A 80 12.53 1.63 34.24
N SER A 81 12.93 2.27 35.35
CA SER A 81 13.08 3.72 35.40
C SER A 81 14.32 4.22 34.65
N PHE A 82 14.20 5.39 34.01
CA PHE A 82 15.31 6.12 33.41
C PHE A 82 15.32 7.59 33.84
N LYS A 83 16.49 8.23 33.74
CA LYS A 83 16.66 9.67 33.94
C LYS A 83 17.70 10.23 32.97
N LEU A 84 17.26 11.09 32.06
CA LEU A 84 18.08 11.84 31.12
C LEU A 84 18.35 13.23 31.70
N THR A 85 19.55 13.75 31.53
CA THR A 85 20.00 15.03 32.11
C THR A 85 20.83 15.79 31.08
N ASN A 86 20.72 17.11 31.07
CA ASN A 86 21.26 18.01 30.04
C ASN A 86 20.56 17.83 28.69
N VAL A 87 19.23 17.63 28.73
CA VAL A 87 18.38 17.57 27.54
C VAL A 87 18.21 18.99 27.00
N GLU A 88 18.52 19.26 25.73
CA GLU A 88 18.32 20.61 25.20
C GLU A 88 16.82 20.98 25.20
N ALA A 89 16.49 22.18 25.67
CA ALA A 89 15.11 22.65 25.80
C ALA A 89 14.42 22.82 24.43
N GLY A 90 13.15 22.43 24.35
CA GLY A 90 12.35 22.35 23.13
C GLY A 90 11.44 21.12 23.11
N SER A 91 10.81 20.83 21.97
CA SER A 91 10.16 19.55 21.72
C SER A 91 11.22 18.47 21.47
N VAL A 92 11.18 17.37 22.22
CA VAL A 92 12.15 16.26 22.08
C VAL A 92 11.45 14.91 21.93
N TYR A 93 12.00 14.04 21.07
CA TYR A 93 11.60 12.64 20.97
C TYR A 93 12.58 11.74 21.71
N LEU A 94 12.05 10.64 22.27
CA LEU A 94 12.85 9.58 22.89
C LEU A 94 12.77 8.31 22.06
N TYR A 95 13.92 7.83 21.59
CA TYR A 95 14.09 6.50 21.00
C TYR A 95 14.53 5.50 22.08
N VAL A 96 14.06 4.25 22.00
CA VAL A 96 14.34 3.19 22.97
C VAL A 96 14.81 1.93 22.26
N THR A 97 16.10 1.63 22.37
CA THR A 97 16.63 0.34 21.93
C THR A 97 16.31 -0.75 22.95
N ALA A 98 15.70 -1.84 22.47
CA ALA A 98 15.32 -2.99 23.27
C ALA A 98 16.54 -3.67 23.91
N PRO A 99 16.45 -4.14 25.16
CA PRO A 99 17.56 -4.81 25.85
C PRO A 99 17.87 -6.22 25.34
N SER A 100 16.96 -6.80 24.53
CA SER A 100 17.00 -8.19 24.07
C SER A 100 15.91 -8.45 23.03
N GLU A 101 16.08 -9.50 22.21
CA GLU A 101 15.10 -10.02 21.24
C GLU A 101 13.73 -10.47 21.82
N LYS A 102 13.44 -10.25 23.12
CA LYS A 102 12.09 -10.41 23.69
C LYS A 102 11.16 -9.26 23.26
N TYR A 103 11.71 -8.10 22.94
CA TYR A 103 10.96 -6.90 22.59
C TYR A 103 11.43 -6.34 21.24
N LEU A 104 10.62 -5.49 20.64
CA LEU A 104 11.07 -4.59 19.57
C LEU A 104 11.50 -3.25 20.19
N ASP A 105 12.25 -2.47 19.41
CA ASP A 105 12.52 -1.07 19.72
C ASP A 105 11.20 -0.28 19.72
N GLY A 106 11.18 0.84 20.43
CA GLY A 106 10.04 1.74 20.53
C GLY A 106 10.47 3.19 20.67
N GLU A 107 9.54 4.11 20.54
CA GLU A 107 9.81 5.54 20.70
C GLU A 107 8.57 6.28 21.22
N THR A 108 8.72 7.57 21.50
CA THR A 108 7.59 8.48 21.69
C THR A 108 7.08 8.97 20.33
N LEU A 109 5.80 8.75 20.03
CA LEU A 109 5.16 9.29 18.81
C LEU A 109 4.80 10.78 18.99
N GLU A 110 4.33 11.19 20.17
CA GLU A 110 4.20 12.61 20.55
C GLU A 110 5.53 13.17 21.06
N SER A 111 5.81 14.43 20.75
CA SER A 111 7.00 15.13 21.26
C SER A 111 6.84 15.52 22.73
N ILE A 112 7.93 15.42 23.49
CA ILE A 112 7.96 15.85 24.89
C ILE A 112 8.37 17.33 24.95
N PRO A 113 7.52 18.24 25.47
CA PRO A 113 7.91 19.64 25.67
C PRO A 113 8.83 19.77 26.90
N VAL A 114 10.07 20.23 26.67
CA VAL A 114 11.07 20.47 27.72
C VAL A 114 11.35 21.97 27.85
N ASP A 115 10.76 22.60 28.85
CA ASP A 115 11.04 24.00 29.22
C ASP A 115 12.44 24.14 29.85
N SER A 116 13.08 25.32 29.70
CA SER A 116 14.40 25.52 30.29
C SER A 116 14.36 25.52 31.83
N GLY A 117 15.29 24.78 32.43
CA GLY A 117 15.34 24.48 33.86
C GLY A 117 14.21 23.59 34.38
N SER A 118 13.45 22.92 33.50
CA SER A 118 12.36 22.03 33.90
C SER A 118 12.81 20.60 34.21
N THR A 119 11.91 19.81 34.80
CA THR A 119 12.03 18.35 34.88
C THR A 119 10.72 17.74 34.43
N VAL A 120 10.71 17.14 33.24
CA VAL A 120 9.58 16.34 32.77
C VAL A 120 9.65 14.96 33.44
N SER A 121 8.54 14.53 34.02
CA SER A 121 8.40 13.27 34.77
C SER A 121 7.27 12.41 34.21
N ASP A 122 7.18 11.17 34.69
CA ASP A 122 6.09 10.22 34.40
C ASP A 122 5.93 9.81 32.92
N VAL A 123 6.91 10.16 32.08
CA VAL A 123 7.05 9.67 30.69
C VAL A 123 7.05 8.14 30.71
N THR A 124 6.14 7.51 29.97
CA THR A 124 6.03 6.06 29.89
C THR A 124 6.06 5.63 28.44
N ILE A 125 6.99 4.73 28.11
CA ILE A 125 7.09 4.12 26.78
C ILE A 125 6.89 2.62 26.95
N THR A 126 5.94 2.08 26.19
CA THR A 126 5.65 0.64 26.16
C THR A 126 6.40 0.01 25.00
N LEU A 127 7.16 -1.06 25.24
CA LEU A 127 7.74 -1.87 24.17
C LEU A 127 6.81 -3.03 23.84
N THR A 128 6.54 -3.22 22.55
CA THR A 128 5.86 -4.44 22.06
C THR A 128 6.72 -5.69 22.31
N GLY A 129 6.05 -6.83 22.48
CA GLY A 129 6.70 -8.12 22.38
C GLY A 129 7.24 -8.39 20.98
N ARG A 130 8.30 -9.20 20.92
CA ARG A 130 8.83 -9.81 19.69
C ARG A 130 8.62 -11.32 19.78
N PRO A 131 7.90 -11.97 18.84
CA PRO A 131 7.84 -13.42 18.75
C PRO A 131 9.25 -14.03 18.65
N SER A 132 9.48 -15.21 19.22
CA SER A 132 10.78 -15.88 19.01
C SER A 132 10.91 -16.36 17.57
N ASN A 133 12.13 -16.57 17.07
CA ASN A 133 12.35 -17.08 15.70
C ASN A 133 11.81 -18.51 15.48
N ASN A 134 11.26 -19.17 16.52
CA ASN A 134 10.54 -20.44 16.41
C ASN A 134 9.00 -20.27 16.37
N SER A 135 8.49 -19.04 16.54
CA SER A 135 7.06 -18.75 16.42
C SER A 135 6.62 -18.92 14.97
N THR A 136 5.41 -19.43 14.79
CA THR A 136 4.83 -19.76 13.49
C THR A 136 3.44 -19.15 13.37
N HIS A 137 2.99 -18.95 12.14
CA HIS A 137 1.63 -18.54 11.86
C HIS A 137 0.64 -19.65 12.23
N VAL A 138 -0.52 -19.28 12.79
CA VAL A 138 -1.61 -20.18 13.22
C VAL A 138 -2.92 -19.95 12.46
N GLY A 139 -3.02 -18.89 11.67
CA GLY A 139 -4.18 -18.57 10.84
C GLY A 139 -5.36 -17.95 11.59
N MET A 140 -6.24 -17.30 10.84
CA MET A 140 -7.34 -16.48 11.38
C MET A 140 -8.34 -17.28 12.23
N GLU A 141 -8.62 -18.54 11.87
CA GLU A 141 -9.51 -19.43 12.64
C GLU A 141 -9.04 -19.57 14.10
N THR A 142 -7.74 -19.78 14.31
CA THR A 142 -7.14 -19.90 15.65
C THR A 142 -7.32 -18.61 16.45
N CYS A 143 -7.12 -17.45 15.81
CA CYS A 143 -7.36 -16.15 16.44
C CYS A 143 -8.84 -15.99 16.81
N GLN A 144 -9.76 -16.28 15.90
CA GLN A 144 -11.21 -16.15 16.09
C GLN A 144 -11.74 -17.01 17.24
N MET A 145 -11.22 -18.23 17.44
CA MET A 145 -11.63 -19.12 18.55
C MET A 145 -11.49 -18.47 19.94
N CYS A 146 -10.47 -17.62 20.13
CA CYS A 146 -10.17 -16.92 21.37
C CYS A 146 -10.67 -15.46 21.38
N HIS A 147 -10.53 -14.75 20.26
CA HIS A 147 -10.80 -13.31 20.16
C HIS A 147 -12.24 -12.99 19.71
N GLY A 148 -12.89 -13.85 18.91
CA GLY A 148 -14.21 -13.59 18.31
C GLY A 148 -15.39 -13.47 19.29
N ARG A 149 -15.19 -13.74 20.59
CA ARG A 149 -16.19 -13.45 21.65
C ARG A 149 -16.03 -12.09 22.30
N VAL A 150 -14.87 -11.46 22.13
CA VAL A 150 -14.48 -10.19 22.77
C VAL A 150 -14.56 -9.05 21.76
N TRP A 151 -14.26 -9.35 20.50
CA TRP A 151 -14.31 -8.44 19.37
C TRP A 151 -15.18 -9.04 18.25
N SER A 152 -16.43 -9.41 18.54
CA SER A 152 -17.36 -10.00 17.56
C SER A 152 -17.45 -9.16 16.29
N ASP A 153 -17.69 -7.87 16.50
CA ASP A 153 -17.98 -6.85 15.49
C ASP A 153 -16.76 -6.65 14.57
N MET A 154 -15.55 -6.83 15.11
CA MET A 154 -14.32 -6.89 14.32
C MET A 154 -14.26 -8.16 13.47
N PHE A 155 -14.58 -9.34 13.99
CA PHE A 155 -14.57 -10.55 13.15
C PHE A 155 -15.70 -10.59 12.12
N GLU A 156 -16.79 -9.85 12.33
CA GLU A 156 -17.81 -9.59 11.32
C GLU A 156 -17.22 -8.79 10.14
N THR A 157 -16.28 -7.86 10.35
CA THR A 157 -15.52 -7.19 9.27
C THR A 157 -14.44 -8.07 8.60
N PHE A 158 -14.37 -9.38 8.87
CA PHE A 158 -13.48 -10.35 8.19
C PHE A 158 -14.23 -11.62 7.70
N ASP A 159 -15.57 -11.63 7.66
CA ASP A 159 -16.38 -12.86 7.80
C ASP A 159 -16.69 -13.70 6.54
N GLY A 160 -16.35 -13.24 5.33
CA GLY A 160 -16.75 -13.87 4.08
C GLY A 160 -17.86 -13.14 3.30
N THR A 161 -18.52 -12.12 3.86
CA THR A 161 -19.61 -11.34 3.24
C THR A 161 -19.14 -10.05 2.55
N GLY A 162 -19.96 -9.49 1.65
CA GLY A 162 -19.61 -8.30 0.86
C GLY A 162 -19.24 -7.04 1.68
N ASP A 163 -19.66 -6.97 2.95
CA ASP A 163 -19.49 -5.80 3.83
C ASP A 163 -18.16 -5.78 4.62
N ALA A 164 -17.30 -6.78 4.44
CA ALA A 164 -16.05 -6.90 5.21
C ALA A 164 -14.90 -6.01 4.70
N ALA A 165 -13.84 -5.91 5.49
CA ALA A 165 -12.62 -5.20 5.12
C ALA A 165 -11.99 -5.76 3.83
N ALA A 166 -11.74 -4.90 2.85
CA ALA A 166 -11.07 -5.20 1.58
C ALA A 166 -9.69 -5.87 1.74
N HIS A 167 -9.00 -5.70 2.87
CA HIS A 167 -7.78 -6.45 3.20
C HIS A 167 -8.02 -7.98 3.28
N SER A 168 -9.22 -8.39 3.68
CA SER A 168 -9.56 -9.79 3.96
C SER A 168 -9.89 -10.63 2.73
N ARG A 169 -10.19 -10.02 1.57
CA ARG A 169 -10.73 -10.73 0.39
C ARG A 169 -10.37 -10.11 -0.96
N PHE A 170 -9.08 -10.14 -1.28
CA PHE A 170 -8.59 -9.86 -2.63
C PHE A 170 -8.54 -11.12 -3.50
N VAL A 171 -8.18 -12.29 -2.92
CA VAL A 171 -8.03 -13.58 -3.61
C VAL A 171 -8.97 -14.63 -3.03
N VAL A 172 -10.12 -14.84 -3.67
CA VAL A 172 -11.07 -15.86 -3.23
C VAL A 172 -10.78 -17.20 -3.92
N GLN A 173 -10.63 -18.27 -3.14
CA GLN A 173 -10.56 -19.63 -3.67
C GLN A 173 -11.94 -20.09 -4.16
N GLY A 174 -11.99 -20.80 -5.28
CA GLY A 174 -13.25 -21.20 -5.92
C GLY A 174 -13.94 -20.03 -6.62
N THR A 175 -15.28 -20.04 -6.63
CA THR A 175 -16.11 -19.08 -7.39
C THR A 175 -17.27 -18.47 -6.60
N ASP A 176 -17.40 -18.79 -5.31
CA ASP A 176 -18.54 -18.41 -4.44
C ASP A 176 -18.73 -16.89 -4.28
N GLN A 177 -17.70 -16.09 -4.54
CA GLN A 177 -17.70 -14.62 -4.43
C GLN A 177 -17.61 -13.93 -5.79
N MET A 178 -17.73 -14.67 -6.91
CA MET A 178 -17.73 -14.08 -8.24
C MET A 178 -18.84 -13.04 -8.38
N ILE A 179 -18.49 -11.86 -8.88
CA ILE A 179 -19.49 -10.92 -9.38
C ILE A 179 -20.10 -11.45 -10.67
N TYR A 180 -21.39 -11.14 -10.85
CA TYR A 180 -22.16 -11.44 -12.05
C TYR A 180 -22.08 -12.89 -12.55
N PRO A 181 -22.45 -13.89 -11.73
CA PRO A 181 -22.61 -15.26 -12.20
C PRO A 181 -23.59 -15.35 -13.37
N ASP A 182 -24.63 -14.52 -13.40
CA ASP A 182 -25.64 -14.44 -14.45
C ASP A 182 -25.11 -13.91 -15.81
N MET A 183 -23.89 -13.37 -15.87
CA MET A 183 -23.23 -12.99 -17.14
C MET A 183 -22.49 -14.15 -17.81
N TRP A 184 -22.27 -15.25 -17.08
CA TRP A 184 -21.79 -16.49 -17.67
C TRP A 184 -22.94 -17.22 -18.36
N PRO A 185 -22.66 -17.99 -19.44
CA PRO A 185 -23.72 -18.69 -20.14
C PRO A 185 -24.34 -19.77 -19.25
N GLU A 186 -25.60 -20.13 -19.55
CA GLU A 186 -26.17 -21.38 -19.05
C GLU A 186 -25.48 -22.59 -19.72
N PRO A 187 -25.55 -23.80 -19.14
CA PRO A 187 -24.85 -24.97 -19.66
C PRO A 187 -25.29 -25.29 -21.10
N GLY A 188 -24.32 -25.29 -22.01
CA GLY A 188 -24.52 -25.48 -23.45
C GLY A 188 -24.63 -24.19 -24.28
N ASP A 189 -24.85 -23.02 -23.66
CA ASP A 189 -24.66 -21.71 -24.30
C ASP A 189 -23.18 -21.25 -24.20
N LYS A 190 -22.85 -20.12 -24.84
CA LYS A 190 -21.49 -19.59 -24.95
C LYS A 190 -21.44 -18.07 -24.72
N VAL A 191 -20.32 -17.58 -24.17
CA VAL A 191 -19.94 -16.17 -24.26
C VAL A 191 -18.60 -16.06 -24.98
N LEU A 192 -18.52 -15.17 -25.97
CA LEU A 192 -17.31 -14.89 -26.76
C LEU A 192 -16.65 -13.62 -26.23
N PRO A 193 -15.44 -13.70 -25.62
CA PRO A 193 -14.72 -12.53 -25.14
C PRO A 193 -14.37 -11.57 -26.28
N ARG A 194 -14.72 -10.29 -26.09
CA ARG A 194 -14.43 -9.19 -27.02
C ARG A 194 -13.63 -8.11 -26.35
N ASP A 195 -12.77 -7.48 -27.13
CA ASP A 195 -12.03 -6.29 -26.73
C ASP A 195 -12.98 -5.07 -26.60
N PRO A 196 -12.51 -3.92 -26.09
CA PRO A 196 -13.36 -2.73 -25.98
C PRO A 196 -13.88 -2.14 -27.30
N ASN A 197 -13.32 -2.54 -28.45
CA ASN A 197 -13.75 -2.16 -29.80
C ASN A 197 -14.79 -3.16 -30.39
N GLY A 198 -15.01 -4.30 -29.74
CA GLY A 198 -15.94 -5.36 -30.17
C GLY A 198 -15.31 -6.50 -30.97
N ASP A 199 -13.98 -6.47 -31.19
CA ASP A 199 -13.26 -7.53 -31.89
C ASP A 199 -13.07 -8.75 -30.98
N LEU A 200 -13.14 -9.96 -31.56
CA LEU A 200 -12.93 -11.22 -30.82
C LEU A 200 -11.50 -11.32 -30.29
N LEU A 201 -11.36 -11.70 -29.02
CA LEU A 201 -10.06 -11.88 -28.38
C LEU A 201 -9.44 -13.25 -28.72
N MET A 202 -8.19 -13.20 -29.19
CA MET A 202 -7.33 -14.36 -29.48
C MET A 202 -6.18 -14.40 -28.48
N VAL A 203 -6.00 -15.49 -27.73
CA VAL A 203 -5.07 -15.60 -26.59
C VAL A 203 -3.99 -16.66 -26.84
N GLN A 204 -2.81 -16.55 -26.23
CA GLN A 204 -1.74 -17.57 -26.32
C GLN A 204 -2.28 -18.98 -26.00
N ASP A 205 -1.90 -19.98 -26.79
CA ASP A 205 -2.39 -21.35 -26.65
C ASP A 205 -1.85 -21.97 -25.32
N PRO A 206 -2.73 -22.48 -24.43
CA PRO A 206 -2.30 -23.20 -23.23
C PRO A 206 -1.65 -24.57 -23.50
N GLN A 207 -1.67 -25.07 -24.74
CA GLN A 207 -1.13 -26.38 -25.12
C GLN A 207 0.40 -26.38 -25.21
N ASP A 208 0.98 -25.41 -25.91
CA ASP A 208 2.42 -25.26 -26.16
C ASP A 208 3.01 -23.92 -25.70
N GLY A 209 2.17 -22.95 -25.31
CA GLY A 209 2.62 -21.62 -24.92
C GLY A 209 3.08 -20.75 -26.10
N GLU A 210 2.80 -21.15 -27.35
CA GLU A 210 3.05 -20.36 -28.55
C GLU A 210 1.72 -19.88 -29.18
N GLY A 211 1.82 -19.23 -30.34
CA GLY A 211 0.65 -18.96 -31.16
C GLY A 211 -0.43 -18.06 -30.55
N LEU A 212 -1.63 -18.11 -31.13
CA LEU A 212 -2.85 -17.43 -30.64
C LEU A 212 -4.11 -18.18 -31.07
N VAL A 213 -4.97 -18.50 -30.11
CA VAL A 213 -6.21 -19.28 -30.28
C VAL A 213 -7.48 -18.54 -29.85
N ASN A 214 -8.63 -19.00 -30.35
CA ASN A 214 -9.93 -18.50 -29.88
C ASN A 214 -10.22 -19.05 -28.48
N VAL A 215 -10.74 -18.20 -27.61
CA VAL A 215 -11.23 -18.57 -26.28
C VAL A 215 -12.74 -18.35 -26.19
N VAL A 216 -13.44 -19.26 -25.51
CA VAL A 216 -14.88 -19.21 -25.25
C VAL A 216 -15.11 -19.41 -23.76
N LEU A 217 -15.97 -18.59 -23.15
CA LEU A 217 -16.44 -18.80 -21.79
C LEU A 217 -17.64 -19.73 -21.81
N CYS A 218 -17.58 -20.75 -20.98
CA CYS A 218 -18.50 -21.87 -20.91
C CYS A 218 -18.87 -22.17 -19.45
N THR A 219 -19.95 -22.91 -19.25
CA THR A 219 -20.31 -23.45 -17.92
C THR A 219 -20.81 -24.89 -18.02
N ARG A 220 -20.83 -25.57 -16.87
CA ARG A 220 -21.51 -26.86 -16.68
C ARG A 220 -21.99 -27.00 -15.24
N ASP A 221 -22.95 -27.89 -15.02
CA ASP A 221 -23.42 -28.23 -13.67
C ASP A 221 -22.82 -29.57 -13.22
N ILE A 222 -22.08 -29.58 -12.11
CA ILE A 222 -21.51 -30.78 -11.49
C ILE A 222 -22.03 -30.91 -10.05
N GLU A 223 -22.60 -32.07 -9.74
CA GLU A 223 -23.16 -32.43 -8.41
C GLU A 223 -24.20 -31.45 -7.81
N GLY A 224 -24.63 -30.44 -8.57
CA GLY A 224 -25.57 -29.38 -8.14
C GLY A 224 -24.93 -27.99 -8.06
N GLU A 225 -23.63 -27.87 -8.33
CA GLU A 225 -22.85 -26.64 -8.34
C GLU A 225 -22.46 -26.26 -9.78
N ARG A 226 -22.35 -24.95 -10.05
CA ARG A 226 -22.04 -24.37 -11.35
C ARG A 226 -20.53 -24.22 -11.49
N GLU A 227 -19.90 -24.94 -12.41
CA GLU A 227 -18.48 -24.77 -12.74
C GLU A 227 -18.31 -23.85 -13.95
N TYR A 228 -17.36 -22.93 -13.85
CA TYR A 228 -17.08 -21.89 -14.85
C TYR A 228 -15.78 -22.24 -15.59
N LEU A 229 -15.85 -22.31 -16.92
CA LEU A 229 -14.80 -22.89 -17.77
C LEU A 229 -14.36 -21.93 -18.87
N PHE A 230 -13.06 -21.91 -19.14
CA PHE A 230 -12.49 -21.33 -20.35
C PHE A 230 -12.19 -22.48 -21.33
N LYS A 231 -12.82 -22.46 -22.51
CA LYS A 231 -12.52 -23.38 -23.61
C LYS A 231 -11.59 -22.69 -24.61
N PHE A 232 -10.45 -23.30 -24.86
CA PHE A 232 -9.45 -22.90 -25.84
C PHE A 232 -9.55 -23.83 -27.05
N TYR A 233 -9.69 -23.24 -28.23
CA TYR A 233 -9.68 -23.99 -29.48
C TYR A 233 -8.24 -24.28 -29.91
N PRO A 234 -7.94 -25.41 -30.57
CA PRO A 234 -6.62 -25.63 -31.15
C PRO A 234 -6.35 -24.62 -32.28
N GLU A 235 -5.07 -24.38 -32.57
CA GLU A 235 -4.67 -23.60 -33.75
C GLU A 235 -5.24 -24.19 -35.04
N SER A 236 -5.52 -23.35 -36.03
CA SER A 236 -6.05 -23.80 -37.32
C SER A 236 -5.62 -22.95 -38.50
N ASP A 237 -5.15 -23.62 -39.57
CA ASP A 237 -4.96 -23.06 -40.90
C ASP A 237 -6.22 -22.38 -41.47
N THR A 238 -7.41 -22.77 -40.97
CA THR A 238 -8.70 -22.18 -41.36
C THR A 238 -9.19 -21.25 -40.26
N LYS A 239 -9.36 -19.96 -40.60
CA LYS A 239 -9.93 -18.99 -39.66
C LYS A 239 -11.35 -19.41 -39.25
N LEU A 240 -11.51 -19.76 -37.97
CA LEU A 240 -12.80 -20.04 -37.34
C LEU A 240 -13.71 -18.80 -37.39
N THR A 241 -15.01 -19.04 -37.50
CA THR A 241 -16.09 -18.05 -37.41
C THR A 241 -16.81 -18.16 -36.07
N GLU A 242 -17.62 -17.16 -35.72
CA GLU A 242 -18.38 -17.18 -34.45
C GLU A 242 -19.35 -18.38 -34.35
N ASP A 243 -19.80 -18.93 -35.47
CA ASP A 243 -20.65 -20.13 -35.52
C ASP A 243 -19.88 -21.43 -35.24
N ASP A 244 -18.55 -21.45 -35.44
CA ASP A 244 -17.68 -22.60 -35.15
C ASP A 244 -17.26 -22.67 -33.67
N LEU A 245 -17.42 -21.56 -32.95
CA LEU A 245 -17.12 -21.43 -31.52
C LEU A 245 -18.35 -21.83 -30.68
N ASP A 246 -18.21 -22.76 -29.75
CA ASP A 246 -19.27 -23.30 -28.89
C ASP A 246 -18.72 -23.93 -27.60
N CYS A 247 -19.61 -24.36 -26.71
CA CYS A 247 -19.23 -25.05 -25.46
C CYS A 247 -19.38 -26.58 -25.52
N SER A 248 -19.41 -27.16 -26.74
CA SER A 248 -19.44 -28.61 -26.91
C SER A 248 -18.21 -29.26 -26.26
N GLY A 249 -18.43 -30.34 -25.50
CA GLY A 249 -17.39 -31.04 -24.73
C GLY A 249 -17.36 -30.71 -23.23
N ALA A 250 -17.96 -29.61 -22.77
CA ALA A 250 -17.94 -29.21 -21.36
C ALA A 250 -18.49 -30.29 -20.40
N ASP A 251 -19.62 -30.93 -20.76
CA ASP A 251 -20.26 -32.01 -19.98
C ASP A 251 -19.42 -33.31 -19.91
N GLY A 252 -18.29 -33.37 -20.61
CA GLY A 252 -17.38 -34.52 -20.62
C GLY A 252 -16.32 -34.50 -19.51
N ASP A 253 -15.36 -35.41 -19.61
CA ASP A 253 -14.15 -35.35 -18.81
C ASP A 253 -13.20 -34.31 -19.41
N ILE A 254 -13.27 -33.08 -18.89
CA ILE A 254 -12.40 -31.96 -19.30
C ILE A 254 -10.91 -32.18 -18.96
N PHE A 255 -10.59 -33.22 -18.19
CA PHE A 255 -9.23 -33.56 -17.80
C PHE A 255 -8.69 -34.83 -18.48
N ALA A 256 -9.45 -35.44 -19.41
CA ALA A 256 -9.00 -36.62 -20.15
C ALA A 256 -7.63 -36.43 -20.84
N TRP A 257 -7.31 -35.20 -21.26
CA TRP A 257 -6.00 -34.84 -21.82
C TRP A 257 -4.82 -35.10 -20.86
N LYS A 258 -5.03 -35.08 -19.53
CA LYS A 258 -3.96 -35.35 -18.54
C LYS A 258 -3.49 -36.80 -18.63
N ASP A 259 -4.44 -37.75 -18.71
CA ASP A 259 -4.15 -39.18 -18.91
C ASP A 259 -3.47 -39.42 -20.26
N GLU A 260 -3.92 -38.75 -21.32
CA GLU A 260 -3.30 -38.87 -22.64
C GLU A 260 -1.88 -38.28 -22.67
N GLN A 261 -1.65 -37.16 -21.98
CA GLN A 261 -0.33 -36.53 -21.84
C GLN A 261 0.61 -37.40 -20.99
N ASP A 262 0.11 -38.09 -19.96
CA ASP A 262 0.88 -39.01 -19.13
C ASP A 262 1.24 -40.32 -19.86
N ASN A 263 0.38 -40.76 -20.79
CA ASN A 263 0.64 -41.92 -21.63
C ASN A 263 1.40 -41.59 -22.93
N GLY A 264 1.66 -40.31 -23.23
CA GLY A 264 2.32 -39.86 -24.46
C GLY A 264 1.48 -40.10 -25.72
N THR A 265 0.15 -40.06 -25.59
CA THR A 265 -0.84 -40.25 -26.67
C THR A 265 -1.67 -39.00 -26.97
N TYR A 266 -1.44 -37.90 -26.25
CA TYR A 266 -2.13 -36.64 -26.46
C TYR A 266 -1.79 -36.02 -27.82
N ASP A 267 -2.82 -35.57 -28.54
CA ASP A 267 -2.69 -34.84 -29.81
C ASP A 267 -3.21 -33.40 -29.61
N PRO A 268 -2.34 -32.38 -29.68
CA PRO A 268 -2.71 -30.98 -29.47
C PRO A 268 -3.38 -30.33 -30.69
N GLU A 269 -3.34 -30.95 -31.86
CA GLU A 269 -3.98 -30.39 -33.07
C GLU A 269 -5.47 -30.77 -33.16
N GLU A 270 -5.91 -31.84 -32.47
CA GLU A 270 -7.28 -32.38 -32.60
C GLU A 270 -8.25 -32.05 -31.44
N ASN A 271 -7.77 -31.54 -30.28
CA ASN A 271 -8.59 -31.46 -29.05
C ASN A 271 -8.65 -30.05 -28.42
N PRO A 272 -9.84 -29.47 -28.16
CA PRO A 272 -9.95 -28.23 -27.41
C PRO A 272 -9.63 -28.44 -25.92
N ILE A 273 -8.93 -27.47 -25.33
CA ILE A 273 -8.58 -27.47 -23.91
C ILE A 273 -9.63 -26.75 -23.08
N PHE A 274 -10.03 -27.34 -21.96
CA PHE A 274 -10.92 -26.75 -20.97
C PHE A 274 -10.16 -26.50 -19.67
N ILE A 275 -10.23 -25.28 -19.16
CA ILE A 275 -9.56 -24.86 -17.91
C ILE A 275 -10.62 -24.25 -16.98
N PRO A 276 -10.86 -24.83 -15.79
CA PRO A 276 -11.80 -24.27 -14.83
C PRO A 276 -11.23 -23.05 -14.11
N VAL A 277 -12.13 -22.14 -13.72
CA VAL A 277 -11.82 -21.08 -12.76
C VAL A 277 -11.69 -21.72 -11.37
N ALA A 278 -10.49 -21.64 -10.79
CA ALA A 278 -10.16 -22.27 -9.51
C ALA A 278 -9.97 -21.26 -8.36
N ALA A 279 -9.79 -19.98 -8.69
CA ALA A 279 -9.79 -18.85 -7.76
C ALA A 279 -10.06 -17.56 -8.54
N THR A 280 -10.35 -16.48 -7.84
CA THR A 280 -10.65 -15.17 -8.43
C THR A 280 -9.96 -14.02 -7.69
N ILE A 281 -9.61 -12.98 -8.46
CA ILE A 281 -9.11 -11.71 -7.92
C ILE A 281 -10.18 -10.64 -8.14
N GLY A 282 -10.59 -9.98 -7.06
CA GLY A 282 -11.84 -9.23 -6.99
C GLY A 282 -13.05 -10.14 -6.74
N GLY A 283 -14.22 -9.54 -6.52
CA GLY A 283 -15.44 -10.27 -6.16
C GLY A 283 -16.43 -9.36 -5.40
N GLN A 284 -17.54 -9.93 -4.91
CA GLN A 284 -18.58 -9.19 -4.19
C GLN A 284 -18.10 -8.42 -2.95
N GLY A 285 -16.96 -8.82 -2.35
CA GLY A 285 -16.33 -8.12 -1.22
C GLY A 285 -15.18 -7.17 -1.57
N ASN A 286 -14.83 -6.98 -2.85
CA ASN A 286 -13.77 -6.06 -3.28
C ASN A 286 -14.31 -4.81 -4.01
N TRP A 287 -15.49 -4.32 -3.59
CA TRP A 287 -16.12 -3.12 -4.16
C TRP A 287 -15.57 -1.82 -3.52
N GLY A 288 -14.38 -1.92 -2.90
CA GLY A 288 -13.69 -0.82 -2.22
C GLY A 288 -13.31 0.34 -3.14
N GLU A 289 -13.22 1.54 -2.55
CA GLU A 289 -13.12 2.86 -3.20
C GLU A 289 -14.25 3.24 -4.19
N GLY A 290 -15.07 2.28 -4.63
CA GLY A 290 -16.01 2.43 -5.74
C GLY A 290 -17.50 2.29 -5.42
N TRP A 291 -17.92 1.81 -4.22
CA TRP A 291 -19.34 1.64 -3.85
C TRP A 291 -20.11 2.97 -3.77
N LEU A 292 -20.41 3.53 -4.93
CA LEU A 292 -21.21 4.73 -5.13
C LEU A 292 -22.44 4.41 -5.98
N ASP A 293 -22.45 3.29 -6.72
CA ASP A 293 -23.53 2.93 -7.62
C ASP A 293 -23.80 1.42 -7.73
N PRO A 294 -24.28 0.77 -6.64
CA PRO A 294 -24.67 -0.64 -6.65
C PRO A 294 -25.87 -0.96 -7.58
N ASN A 295 -26.46 0.04 -8.25
CA ASN A 295 -27.58 -0.10 -9.17
C ASN A 295 -27.18 0.13 -10.64
N HIS A 296 -25.95 0.57 -10.94
CA HIS A 296 -25.53 1.03 -12.27
C HIS A 296 -26.43 2.14 -12.88
N GLU A 297 -26.84 3.11 -12.07
CA GLU A 297 -27.52 4.35 -12.50
C GLU A 297 -26.59 5.31 -13.28
N GLN A 298 -25.28 5.15 -13.14
CA GLN A 298 -24.19 5.82 -13.87
C GLN A 298 -23.41 4.79 -14.72
N PRO A 299 -23.04 5.12 -15.96
CA PRO A 299 -22.22 4.23 -16.76
C PRO A 299 -20.76 4.26 -16.31
N ASP A 300 -20.20 3.11 -15.91
CA ASP A 300 -18.74 2.96 -15.91
C ASP A 300 -18.22 3.09 -17.35
N ARG A 301 -17.50 4.18 -17.61
CA ARG A 301 -16.87 4.49 -18.90
C ARG A 301 -15.35 4.41 -18.84
N TYR A 302 -14.77 3.93 -17.73
CA TYR A 302 -13.33 4.03 -17.48
C TYR A 302 -12.70 2.66 -17.18
N PRO A 303 -11.52 2.33 -17.75
CA PRO A 303 -10.87 1.03 -17.56
C PRO A 303 -10.22 0.84 -16.17
N ASN A 304 -10.65 1.57 -15.14
CA ASN A 304 -10.05 1.53 -13.81
C ASN A 304 -10.48 0.27 -13.06
N PHE A 305 -9.65 -0.28 -12.19
CA PHE A 305 -10.15 -1.13 -11.10
C PHE A 305 -11.06 -0.32 -10.16
N GLY A 306 -12.14 -0.94 -9.70
CA GLY A 306 -13.14 -0.36 -8.79
C GLY A 306 -14.51 -0.43 -9.42
N GLU A 307 -15.44 -1.10 -8.71
CA GLU A 307 -16.77 -1.52 -9.18
C GLU A 307 -16.72 -2.50 -10.39
N GLY A 308 -17.52 -3.57 -10.34
CA GLY A 308 -17.81 -4.42 -11.50
C GLY A 308 -16.73 -5.34 -12.11
N LYS A 309 -15.48 -5.35 -11.62
CA LYS A 309 -14.36 -6.01 -12.35
C LYS A 309 -13.82 -7.27 -11.70
N GLN A 310 -13.61 -8.29 -12.52
CA GLN A 310 -13.28 -9.66 -12.08
C GLN A 310 -12.10 -10.21 -12.89
N ARG A 311 -11.04 -10.63 -12.18
CA ARG A 311 -9.95 -11.45 -12.72
C ARG A 311 -10.14 -12.90 -12.28
N TYR A 312 -9.76 -13.82 -13.15
CA TYR A 312 -9.90 -15.27 -12.95
C TYR A 312 -8.52 -15.93 -12.87
N MET A 313 -8.43 -17.03 -12.12
CA MET A 313 -7.21 -17.79 -11.87
C MET A 313 -7.50 -19.28 -12.06
N CYS A 314 -6.50 -20.03 -12.53
CA CYS A 314 -6.56 -21.48 -12.66
C CYS A 314 -5.37 -22.12 -11.95
N ARG A 315 -5.49 -23.39 -11.55
CA ARG A 315 -4.37 -24.14 -10.93
C ARG A 315 -3.29 -24.42 -11.97
N MET A 316 -2.03 -24.46 -11.53
CA MET A 316 -0.87 -24.69 -12.40
C MET A 316 -0.99 -25.98 -13.23
N GLN A 317 -1.50 -27.05 -12.61
CA GLN A 317 -1.70 -28.37 -13.22
C GLN A 317 -2.87 -28.49 -14.18
N ASP A 318 -3.72 -27.46 -14.29
CA ASP A 318 -4.85 -27.45 -15.21
C ASP A 318 -4.48 -26.82 -16.58
N VAL A 319 -3.22 -26.39 -16.76
CA VAL A 319 -2.69 -25.87 -18.02
C VAL A 319 -1.69 -26.87 -18.63
N PRO A 320 -1.95 -27.44 -19.84
CA PRO A 320 -1.12 -28.50 -20.40
C PRO A 320 0.36 -28.17 -20.56
N TRP A 321 0.68 -26.97 -21.06
CA TRP A 321 2.04 -26.47 -21.23
C TRP A 321 2.80 -26.41 -19.90
N VAL A 322 2.22 -25.77 -18.88
CA VAL A 322 2.79 -25.65 -17.53
C VAL A 322 3.00 -27.02 -16.89
N ARG A 323 2.02 -27.93 -17.04
CA ARG A 323 2.10 -29.29 -16.53
C ARG A 323 3.20 -30.11 -17.21
N GLN A 324 3.38 -29.94 -18.52
CA GLN A 324 4.44 -30.62 -19.25
C GLN A 324 5.83 -30.08 -18.87
N TRP A 325 5.98 -28.75 -18.80
CA TRP A 325 7.21 -28.12 -18.29
C TRP A 325 7.58 -28.62 -16.89
N ALA A 326 6.60 -28.78 -15.99
CA ALA A 326 6.83 -29.26 -14.63
C ALA A 326 7.36 -30.71 -14.59
N LYS A 327 6.87 -31.59 -15.47
CA LYS A 327 7.40 -32.95 -15.64
C LYS A 327 8.85 -32.92 -16.13
N ASP A 328 9.11 -32.18 -17.20
CA ASP A 328 10.41 -32.15 -17.87
C ASP A 328 11.51 -31.52 -16.99
N ASN A 329 11.11 -30.60 -16.09
CA ASN A 329 11.97 -29.95 -15.10
C ASN A 329 11.91 -30.60 -13.70
N ASN A 330 11.21 -31.74 -13.53
CA ASN A 330 11.12 -32.49 -12.26
C ASN A 330 10.54 -31.66 -11.08
N VAL A 331 9.59 -30.76 -11.35
CA VAL A 331 8.81 -30.02 -10.34
C VAL A 331 7.58 -30.84 -9.97
N THR A 332 7.79 -31.91 -9.19
CA THR A 332 6.76 -32.92 -8.95
C THR A 332 5.58 -32.45 -8.10
N ASN A 333 5.80 -31.52 -7.17
CA ASN A 333 4.76 -31.02 -6.25
C ASN A 333 3.56 -30.43 -7.02
N TRP A 334 3.83 -29.75 -8.14
CA TRP A 334 2.78 -29.17 -8.98
C TRP A 334 1.83 -30.23 -9.58
N LEU A 335 2.25 -31.49 -9.66
CA LEU A 335 1.45 -32.58 -10.23
C LEU A 335 0.53 -33.23 -9.18
N GLU A 336 0.61 -32.83 -7.91
CA GLU A 336 -0.23 -33.31 -6.82
C GLU A 336 -1.62 -32.65 -6.87
N GLU A 337 -2.68 -33.39 -6.54
CA GLU A 337 -4.07 -32.90 -6.69
C GLU A 337 -4.43 -31.80 -5.68
N ASP A 338 -3.80 -31.82 -4.51
CA ASP A 338 -3.96 -30.90 -3.38
C ASP A 338 -2.97 -29.72 -3.40
N TYR A 339 -2.04 -29.68 -4.37
CA TYR A 339 -1.15 -28.53 -4.55
C TYR A 339 -1.91 -27.29 -5.03
N THR A 340 -1.78 -26.19 -4.27
CA THR A 340 -2.57 -24.96 -4.42
C THR A 340 -1.70 -23.73 -4.63
N ASP A 341 -1.04 -23.68 -5.77
CA ASP A 341 -0.62 -22.42 -6.41
C ASP A 341 -1.39 -22.23 -7.72
N TYR A 342 -1.47 -20.98 -8.16
CA TYR A 342 -2.34 -20.56 -9.25
C TYR A 342 -1.57 -19.72 -10.26
N ILE A 343 -1.94 -19.83 -11.53
CA ILE A 343 -1.58 -18.80 -12.51
C ILE A 343 -2.27 -17.50 -12.09
N SER A 344 -1.49 -16.43 -11.90
CA SER A 344 -1.98 -15.17 -11.32
C SER A 344 -3.16 -14.57 -12.09
N TYR A 345 -3.15 -14.74 -13.42
CA TYR A 345 -4.13 -14.16 -14.33
C TYR A 345 -4.40 -15.13 -15.48
N MET A 346 -5.63 -15.60 -15.61
CA MET A 346 -6.14 -16.17 -16.86
C MET A 346 -6.16 -15.10 -17.96
N PRO A 347 -6.12 -15.49 -19.25
CA PRO A 347 -5.71 -14.58 -20.31
C PRO A 347 -6.74 -13.51 -20.69
N VAL A 348 -7.99 -13.63 -20.24
CA VAL A 348 -8.99 -12.55 -20.31
C VAL A 348 -9.63 -12.29 -18.95
N TYR A 349 -9.97 -11.03 -18.71
CA TYR A 349 -10.64 -10.60 -17.48
C TYR A 349 -11.68 -9.51 -17.75
N LEU A 350 -12.68 -9.41 -16.88
CA LEU A 350 -13.82 -8.49 -17.02
C LEU A 350 -13.41 -7.06 -16.65
N MET A 351 -13.66 -6.12 -17.55
CA MET A 351 -13.20 -4.72 -17.45
C MET A 351 -14.32 -3.67 -17.45
N GLN A 352 -15.50 -4.04 -17.92
CA GLN A 352 -16.74 -3.27 -17.87
C GLN A 352 -17.90 -4.27 -17.94
N ASP A 353 -18.93 -4.07 -17.14
CA ASP A 353 -19.69 -5.16 -16.52
C ASP A 353 -21.19 -5.22 -16.86
N GLY A 354 -21.63 -4.48 -17.88
CA GLY A 354 -22.93 -4.76 -18.51
C GLY A 354 -23.86 -3.57 -18.67
N THR A 355 -23.37 -2.40 -19.10
CA THR A 355 -24.28 -1.35 -19.60
C THR A 355 -25.23 -1.96 -20.65
N PRO A 356 -26.56 -2.00 -20.41
CA PRO A 356 -27.49 -2.73 -21.28
C PRO A 356 -27.51 -2.21 -22.72
N ALA A 357 -27.79 -3.08 -23.68
CA ALA A 357 -27.81 -2.75 -25.10
C ALA A 357 -28.85 -1.67 -25.49
N ASP A 358 -29.85 -1.44 -24.63
CA ASP A 358 -30.89 -0.44 -24.75
C ASP A 358 -30.71 0.75 -23.78
N SER A 359 -29.57 0.85 -23.10
CA SER A 359 -29.27 1.96 -22.19
C SER A 359 -28.99 3.25 -22.94
N ASP A 360 -29.67 4.33 -22.54
CA ASP A 360 -29.41 5.72 -22.98
C ASP A 360 -27.98 6.20 -22.65
N ALA A 361 -27.23 5.43 -21.84
CA ALA A 361 -25.86 5.73 -21.45
C ALA A 361 -24.79 5.28 -22.48
N LEU A 362 -25.15 4.45 -23.46
CA LEU A 362 -24.28 4.05 -24.57
C LEU A 362 -24.24 5.13 -25.66
N ALA A 363 -23.06 5.44 -26.19
CA ALA A 363 -22.94 6.32 -27.35
C ALA A 363 -23.45 5.62 -28.62
N PRO A 364 -23.88 6.36 -29.65
CA PRO A 364 -24.21 5.76 -30.95
C PRO A 364 -23.01 4.98 -31.49
N ASN A 365 -23.21 3.68 -31.71
CA ASN A 365 -22.24 2.63 -32.11
C ASN A 365 -21.44 1.94 -31.00
N ASP A 366 -21.68 2.22 -29.70
CA ASP A 366 -21.09 1.40 -28.63
C ASP A 366 -21.71 -0.01 -28.61
N VAL A 367 -20.87 -1.01 -28.30
CA VAL A 367 -21.29 -2.41 -28.11
C VAL A 367 -21.61 -2.64 -26.63
N ALA A 368 -22.73 -3.32 -26.36
CA ALA A 368 -23.11 -3.74 -25.01
C ALA A 368 -22.04 -4.64 -24.37
N ALA A 369 -21.83 -4.49 -23.07
CA ALA A 369 -20.88 -5.27 -22.27
C ALA A 369 -21.44 -6.68 -21.92
N PRO A 370 -20.62 -7.65 -21.48
CA PRO A 370 -19.26 -7.54 -20.94
C PRO A 370 -18.19 -7.14 -21.96
N LYS A 371 -17.24 -6.31 -21.52
CA LYS A 371 -15.97 -6.08 -22.24
C LYS A 371 -14.83 -6.74 -21.51
N PHE A 372 -13.97 -7.41 -22.26
CA PHE A 372 -12.80 -8.12 -21.74
C PHE A 372 -11.51 -7.43 -22.17
N TRP A 373 -10.45 -7.61 -21.38
CA TRP A 373 -9.09 -7.25 -21.77
C TRP A 373 -8.14 -8.44 -21.59
N GLN A 374 -7.07 -8.46 -22.37
CA GLN A 374 -6.02 -9.47 -22.25
C GLN A 374 -4.92 -9.03 -21.28
N LYS A 375 -4.75 -9.74 -20.15
CA LYS A 375 -3.54 -9.59 -19.33
C LYS A 375 -2.51 -10.59 -19.84
N SER A 376 -1.26 -10.14 -19.97
CA SER A 376 -0.14 -11.04 -20.29
C SER A 376 -0.31 -11.85 -21.59
N PRO A 377 -0.69 -11.24 -22.73
CA PRO A 377 -1.16 -11.95 -23.92
C PRO A 377 -0.19 -13.00 -24.48
N ASN A 378 1.12 -12.78 -24.32
CA ASN A 378 2.19 -13.68 -24.79
C ASN A 378 2.87 -14.45 -23.64
N HIS A 379 2.38 -14.35 -22.40
CA HIS A 379 3.09 -14.89 -21.23
C HIS A 379 2.20 -15.33 -20.06
N TRP A 380 0.89 -15.49 -20.27
CA TRP A 380 -0.04 -15.86 -19.21
C TRP A 380 0.19 -17.31 -18.75
N ALA A 381 0.46 -18.21 -19.70
CA ALA A 381 0.63 -19.64 -19.47
C ALA A 381 2.05 -20.05 -19.04
N TYR A 382 2.91 -19.12 -18.59
CA TYR A 382 4.27 -19.49 -18.18
C TYR A 382 4.40 -19.95 -16.73
N PRO A 383 5.27 -20.95 -16.46
CA PRO A 383 5.59 -21.44 -15.10
C PRO A 383 5.94 -20.36 -14.08
N ALA A 384 6.44 -19.22 -14.54
CA ALA A 384 6.88 -18.12 -13.69
C ALA A 384 5.78 -17.07 -13.41
N ASN A 385 4.54 -17.28 -13.86
CA ASN A 385 3.39 -16.35 -13.70
C ASN A 385 2.47 -16.76 -12.53
N THR A 386 3.04 -17.05 -11.36
CA THR A 386 2.31 -17.64 -10.23
C THR A 386 1.83 -16.61 -9.21
N MET A 387 0.70 -16.90 -8.55
CA MET A 387 0.20 -16.14 -7.39
C MET A 387 1.28 -16.06 -6.31
N SER A 388 1.91 -17.19 -6.01
CA SER A 388 3.00 -17.28 -5.03
C SER A 388 4.14 -16.28 -5.28
N ARG A 389 4.51 -16.02 -6.53
CA ARG A 389 5.61 -15.11 -6.92
C ARG A 389 5.18 -13.66 -7.09
N ASN A 390 3.95 -13.43 -7.55
CA ASN A 390 3.46 -12.10 -7.92
C ASN A 390 2.64 -11.41 -6.82
N CYS A 391 1.96 -12.17 -5.95
CA CYS A 391 0.87 -11.65 -5.11
C CYS A 391 1.02 -12.04 -3.62
N ALA A 392 1.64 -13.18 -3.29
CA ALA A 392 1.60 -13.75 -1.94
C ALA A 392 2.16 -12.85 -0.83
N GLY A 393 3.16 -12.01 -1.08
CA GLY A 393 3.69 -11.11 -0.04
C GLY A 393 2.72 -10.00 0.40
N CYS A 394 1.61 -9.80 -0.32
CA CYS A 394 0.51 -8.92 0.08
C CYS A 394 -0.78 -9.70 0.36
N HIS A 395 -0.99 -10.84 -0.30
CA HIS A 395 -2.28 -11.57 -0.29
C HIS A 395 -2.18 -13.02 0.21
N ALA A 396 -1.21 -13.32 1.07
CA ALA A 396 -1.15 -14.60 1.79
C ALA A 396 -0.52 -14.42 3.17
N THR A 397 -1.31 -14.58 4.23
CA THR A 397 -0.80 -14.58 5.60
C THR A 397 -0.09 -15.89 5.92
N GLY A 398 1.10 -15.79 6.49
CA GLY A 398 1.92 -16.94 6.87
C GLY A 398 2.54 -17.69 5.70
N ALA A 399 2.77 -17.00 4.58
CA ALA A 399 3.39 -17.55 3.40
C ALA A 399 4.79 -18.15 3.66
N LYS A 400 5.07 -19.26 2.98
CA LYS A 400 6.38 -19.87 2.81
C LYS A 400 6.50 -20.36 1.38
N ILE A 401 7.62 -20.07 0.73
CA ILE A 401 7.93 -20.52 -0.63
C ILE A 401 9.20 -21.36 -0.65
N GLU A 402 9.18 -22.44 -1.42
CA GLU A 402 10.38 -23.15 -1.88
C GLU A 402 10.51 -22.92 -3.38
N LYS A 403 11.74 -22.87 -3.88
CA LYS A 403 12.01 -22.32 -5.21
C LYS A 403 13.29 -22.88 -5.81
N GLN A 404 13.34 -22.89 -7.13
CA GLN A 404 14.48 -23.39 -7.90
C GLN A 404 14.74 -22.46 -9.10
N ASP A 405 16.01 -22.34 -9.48
CA ASP A 405 16.43 -21.54 -10.62
C ASP A 405 16.46 -22.43 -11.87
N PHE A 406 15.84 -21.97 -12.95
CA PHE A 406 15.80 -22.66 -14.24
C PHE A 406 16.43 -21.80 -15.34
N ASP A 407 17.19 -22.43 -16.24
CA ASP A 407 17.87 -21.77 -17.38
C ASP A 407 16.91 -21.46 -18.55
N ASP A 408 15.64 -21.90 -18.45
CA ASP A 408 14.61 -21.84 -19.49
C ASP A 408 13.33 -21.16 -18.97
N ALA A 409 13.15 -19.91 -19.39
CA ALA A 409 11.86 -19.25 -19.46
C ALA A 409 11.84 -18.24 -20.63
N HIS A 410 11.59 -18.75 -21.83
CA HIS A 410 11.37 -18.03 -23.10
C HIS A 410 12.60 -17.38 -23.78
N GLU A 411 13.56 -16.78 -23.07
CA GLU A 411 14.73 -16.13 -23.68
C GLU A 411 16.08 -16.57 -23.05
N PRO A 412 17.14 -16.84 -23.86
CA PRO A 412 18.44 -17.28 -23.33
C PRO A 412 19.11 -16.25 -22.41
N GLY A 413 19.19 -16.58 -21.11
CA GLY A 413 19.80 -15.74 -20.08
C GLY A 413 18.82 -15.11 -19.09
N ASP A 414 17.52 -15.36 -19.25
CA ASP A 414 16.47 -14.91 -18.32
C ASP A 414 16.22 -15.97 -17.23
N THR A 415 17.16 -16.12 -16.29
CA THR A 415 17.04 -17.04 -15.16
C THR A 415 15.93 -16.58 -14.22
N LYS A 416 14.71 -17.06 -14.44
CA LYS A 416 13.58 -16.83 -13.55
C LYS A 416 13.49 -17.97 -12.54
N GLN A 417 13.76 -17.62 -11.28
CA GLN A 417 13.48 -18.49 -10.15
C GLN A 417 11.97 -18.77 -10.09
N VAL A 418 11.61 -20.06 -10.18
CA VAL A 418 10.22 -20.55 -10.11
C VAL A 418 9.94 -21.07 -8.71
N VAL A 419 8.74 -20.79 -8.21
CA VAL A 419 8.26 -21.30 -6.91
C VAL A 419 7.79 -22.75 -7.07
N THR A 420 8.50 -23.69 -6.47
CA THR A 420 8.23 -25.14 -6.57
C THR A 420 7.39 -25.68 -5.40
N ASN A 421 7.23 -24.90 -4.34
CA ASN A 421 6.26 -25.17 -3.27
C ASN A 421 5.74 -23.84 -2.72
N PHE A 422 4.44 -23.76 -2.42
CA PHE A 422 3.80 -22.60 -1.82
C PHE A 422 2.90 -23.08 -0.69
N GLU A 423 3.18 -22.62 0.53
CA GLU A 423 2.40 -22.87 1.73
C GLU A 423 1.93 -21.52 2.28
N PHE A 424 0.71 -21.44 2.80
CA PHE A 424 0.17 -20.28 3.51
C PHE A 424 -0.71 -20.75 4.69
N LYS A 425 -1.13 -19.83 5.56
CA LYS A 425 -2.12 -20.10 6.62
C LYS A 425 -3.50 -19.60 6.26
N ASP A 426 -3.55 -18.35 5.81
CA ASP A 426 -4.73 -17.78 5.19
C ASP A 426 -4.32 -17.23 3.83
N LEU A 427 -5.19 -17.37 2.82
CA LEU A 427 -5.11 -16.53 1.63
C LEU A 427 -5.74 -15.17 2.03
N ASP A 428 -5.22 -14.07 1.47
CA ASP A 428 -5.47 -12.67 1.91
C ASP A 428 -4.81 -12.24 3.23
N ILE A 429 -5.08 -10.99 3.66
CA ILE A 429 -4.47 -10.32 4.82
C ILE A 429 -5.31 -10.59 6.07
N THR A 430 -4.77 -11.39 6.99
CA THR A 430 -5.36 -11.64 8.30
C THR A 430 -4.47 -11.14 9.43
N CYS A 431 -4.86 -11.40 10.68
CA CYS A 431 -4.26 -10.83 11.89
C CYS A 431 -2.71 -10.89 11.90
N GLU A 432 -2.14 -12.03 11.51
CA GLU A 432 -0.71 -12.28 11.64
C GLU A 432 0.15 -11.56 10.57
N THR A 433 -0.43 -11.04 9.50
CA THR A 433 0.28 -10.15 8.55
C THR A 433 0.65 -8.81 9.21
N CYS A 434 -0.11 -8.38 10.23
CA CYS A 434 0.18 -7.16 10.99
C CYS A 434 0.82 -7.44 12.36
N HIS A 435 0.40 -8.53 13.00
CA HIS A 435 0.83 -8.91 14.35
C HIS A 435 2.02 -9.89 14.39
N GLY A 436 2.48 -10.36 13.22
CA GLY A 436 3.53 -11.36 13.08
C GLY A 436 3.09 -12.77 13.54
N PRO A 437 4.00 -13.75 13.50
CA PRO A 437 3.68 -15.15 13.81
C PRO A 437 3.29 -15.36 15.27
N GLY A 438 2.06 -15.82 15.49
CA GLY A 438 1.38 -15.80 16.79
C GLY A 438 1.35 -17.11 17.57
N SER A 439 1.99 -18.21 17.13
CA SER A 439 1.84 -19.52 17.82
C SER A 439 2.24 -19.50 19.30
N GLU A 440 3.34 -18.85 19.67
CA GLU A 440 3.74 -18.71 21.08
C GLU A 440 2.72 -17.90 21.90
N HIS A 441 1.99 -16.98 21.27
CA HIS A 441 0.90 -16.23 21.89
C HIS A 441 -0.36 -17.09 22.02
N ALA A 442 -0.77 -17.78 20.96
CA ALA A 442 -1.95 -18.64 20.94
C ALA A 442 -1.86 -19.78 21.97
N GLU A 443 -0.68 -20.37 22.16
CA GLU A 443 -0.45 -21.42 23.17
C GLU A 443 -0.50 -20.90 24.63
N SER A 444 -0.12 -19.64 24.88
CA SER A 444 0.15 -19.14 26.24
C SER A 444 -0.76 -18.02 26.73
N GLY A 445 -1.47 -17.33 25.82
CA GLY A 445 -2.15 -16.07 26.08
C GLY A 445 -1.20 -14.91 26.43
N ASP A 446 0.12 -15.06 26.23
CA ASP A 446 1.09 -14.03 26.61
C ASP A 446 1.16 -12.92 25.55
N LYS A 447 0.66 -11.73 25.88
CA LYS A 447 0.76 -10.54 25.01
C LYS A 447 2.19 -10.15 24.62
N ASN A 448 3.21 -10.55 25.37
CA ASN A 448 4.62 -10.33 25.00
C ASN A 448 5.14 -11.31 23.92
N LYS A 449 4.30 -12.20 23.39
CA LYS A 449 4.65 -13.21 22.39
C LYS A 449 4.07 -12.94 21.00
N ILE A 450 3.54 -11.74 20.80
CA ILE A 450 2.95 -11.25 19.55
C ILE A 450 3.30 -9.77 19.40
N ILE A 451 3.36 -9.26 18.16
CA ILE A 451 3.61 -7.84 17.91
C ILE A 451 2.32 -7.06 18.21
N SER A 452 2.44 -5.89 18.82
CA SER A 452 1.37 -4.94 19.11
C SER A 452 1.67 -3.64 18.33
N PRO A 453 1.09 -3.46 17.12
CA PRO A 453 1.45 -2.37 16.21
C PRO A 453 1.43 -0.96 16.81
N GLN A 454 0.54 -0.68 17.77
CA GLN A 454 0.44 0.63 18.43
C GLN A 454 1.66 1.01 19.29
N TYR A 455 2.61 0.09 19.49
CA TYR A 455 3.86 0.30 20.24
C TYR A 455 5.11 0.09 19.36
N LEU A 456 4.95 0.05 18.04
CA LEU A 456 6.06 0.15 17.10
C LEU A 456 6.58 1.59 17.05
N THR A 457 7.83 1.75 16.59
CA THR A 457 8.31 3.06 16.15
C THR A 457 7.50 3.54 14.94
N ALA A 458 7.40 4.85 14.71
CA ALA A 458 6.73 5.44 13.57
C ALA A 458 7.25 4.88 12.24
N LYS A 459 8.57 4.64 12.13
CA LYS A 459 9.16 3.93 10.98
C LYS A 459 8.56 2.54 10.81
N ALA A 460 8.60 1.69 11.84
CA ALA A 460 8.10 0.33 11.75
C ALA A 460 6.57 0.24 11.58
N GLY A 461 5.81 1.16 12.20
CA GLY A 461 4.36 1.28 12.07
C GLY A 461 3.92 1.79 10.69
N ASN A 462 4.73 2.61 10.03
CA ASN A 462 4.51 3.01 8.64
C ASN A 462 4.97 1.92 7.64
N GLU A 463 6.07 1.23 7.92
CA GLU A 463 6.56 0.09 7.10
C GLU A 463 5.64 -1.14 7.17
N LEU A 464 4.90 -1.32 8.26
CA LEU A 464 3.79 -2.28 8.38
C LEU A 464 2.79 -2.14 7.22
N CYS A 465 2.29 -0.92 6.96
CA CYS A 465 1.39 -0.68 5.82
C CYS A 465 2.17 -0.68 4.49
N GLY A 466 3.42 -0.21 4.52
CA GLY A 466 4.35 -0.21 3.40
C GLY A 466 4.65 -1.57 2.77
N GLN A 467 4.41 -2.68 3.48
CA GLN A 467 4.61 -4.02 2.92
C GLN A 467 3.71 -4.29 1.70
N CYS A 468 2.56 -3.62 1.63
CA CYS A 468 1.67 -3.61 0.46
C CYS A 468 1.63 -2.23 -0.21
N HIS A 469 1.61 -1.14 0.57
CA HIS A 469 1.42 0.23 0.10
C HIS A 469 2.74 1.05 -0.02
N GLY A 470 3.87 0.37 -0.18
CA GLY A 470 5.20 0.98 -0.28
C GLY A 470 5.85 0.92 -1.66
N SER A 471 5.40 0.06 -2.57
CA SER A 471 5.87 0.01 -3.95
C SER A 471 4.81 -0.55 -4.90
N HIS A 472 4.63 0.10 -6.05
CA HIS A 472 3.78 -0.39 -7.13
C HIS A 472 4.39 -1.60 -7.83
N ALA A 473 5.60 -1.43 -8.36
CA ALA A 473 6.38 -2.48 -9.01
C ALA A 473 7.47 -2.94 -8.04
N GLY A 474 7.02 -3.52 -6.92
CA GLY A 474 7.91 -4.15 -5.96
C GLY A 474 8.89 -5.10 -6.66
N LYS A 475 10.15 -5.06 -6.22
CA LYS A 475 11.22 -5.92 -6.72
C LYS A 475 11.95 -6.45 -5.52
N SER A 476 11.86 -7.76 -5.28
CA SER A 476 12.58 -8.42 -4.17
C SER A 476 14.07 -8.07 -4.15
N ALA A 477 14.62 -7.87 -2.97
CA ALA A 477 16.06 -7.62 -2.79
C ALA A 477 16.90 -8.88 -3.04
N THR A 478 16.39 -10.07 -2.70
CA THR A 478 17.09 -11.35 -2.97
C THR A 478 16.11 -12.48 -3.29
N PRO A 479 16.22 -13.13 -4.46
CA PRO A 479 16.98 -12.67 -5.63
C PRO A 479 16.45 -11.31 -6.14
N GLU A 480 17.34 -10.55 -6.77
CA GLU A 480 17.05 -9.20 -7.26
C GLU A 480 15.94 -9.21 -8.32
N GLY A 481 14.84 -8.49 -8.07
CA GLY A 481 13.81 -8.22 -9.09
C GLY A 481 12.87 -9.38 -9.47
N ILE A 482 12.90 -10.51 -8.76
CA ILE A 482 12.09 -11.69 -9.11
C ILE A 482 10.67 -11.64 -8.56
N HIS A 483 10.48 -11.33 -7.27
CA HIS A 483 9.17 -11.32 -6.61
C HIS A 483 8.63 -9.89 -6.55
N LYS A 484 7.31 -9.72 -6.71
CA LYS A 484 6.69 -8.39 -6.84
C LYS A 484 6.40 -7.66 -5.51
N TYR A 485 6.91 -8.20 -4.40
CA TYR A 485 6.58 -7.81 -3.02
C TYR A 485 7.87 -7.81 -2.15
N PRO A 486 7.84 -7.35 -0.88
CA PRO A 486 9.05 -7.20 -0.09
C PRO A 486 9.53 -8.57 0.38
N TYR A 487 10.54 -9.09 -0.31
CA TYR A 487 11.09 -10.42 -0.10
C TYR A 487 12.61 -10.43 -0.20
N ASN A 488 13.25 -11.13 0.73
CA ASN A 488 14.69 -11.33 0.73
C ASN A 488 15.05 -12.74 1.20
N GLY A 489 15.54 -13.57 0.28
CA GLY A 489 15.95 -14.95 0.54
C GLY A 489 17.04 -15.11 1.61
N SER A 490 17.83 -14.06 1.89
CA SER A 490 18.78 -14.06 3.02
C SER A 490 18.09 -14.21 4.38
N TYR A 491 16.79 -13.92 4.45
CA TYR A 491 15.94 -14.01 5.62
C TYR A 491 15.03 -15.27 5.63
N GLU A 492 15.23 -16.25 4.73
CA GLU A 492 14.47 -17.52 4.68
C GLU A 492 14.48 -18.31 5.99
N ASN A 493 15.56 -18.20 6.78
CA ASN A 493 15.70 -18.87 8.09
C ASN A 493 15.39 -17.92 9.27
N SER A 494 14.57 -16.90 9.03
CA SER A 494 14.11 -15.93 10.03
C SER A 494 12.60 -16.04 10.28
N LEU A 495 12.08 -15.24 11.21
CA LEU A 495 10.69 -15.25 11.64
C LEU A 495 9.65 -15.14 10.50
N GLY A 496 9.98 -14.46 9.40
CA GLY A 496 9.11 -14.27 8.24
C GLY A 496 9.32 -15.25 7.07
N ASN A 497 10.18 -16.27 7.18
CA ASN A 497 10.51 -17.18 6.07
C ASN A 497 10.96 -16.47 4.76
N GLY A 498 11.62 -15.31 4.87
CA GLY A 498 12.06 -14.47 3.75
C GLY A 498 11.09 -13.36 3.37
N PHE A 499 9.87 -13.36 3.90
CA PHE A 499 8.94 -12.23 3.86
C PHE A 499 9.27 -11.22 4.98
N PHE A 500 8.91 -9.95 4.76
CA PHE A 500 9.10 -8.87 5.70
C PHE A 500 8.27 -9.07 6.99
N VAL A 501 8.84 -8.73 8.16
CA VAL A 501 8.10 -8.69 9.44
C VAL A 501 8.26 -7.30 10.10
N PRO A 502 7.16 -6.57 10.35
CA PRO A 502 7.19 -5.20 10.88
C PRO A 502 7.99 -5.05 12.17
N GLY A 503 8.91 -4.08 12.21
CA GLY A 503 9.76 -3.76 13.37
C GLY A 503 10.81 -4.82 13.76
N VAL A 504 10.74 -6.03 13.18
CA VAL A 504 11.82 -7.02 13.19
C VAL A 504 12.79 -6.78 12.04
N ASN A 505 12.29 -6.24 10.95
CA ASN A 505 13.01 -5.92 9.72
C ASN A 505 12.79 -4.45 9.34
N ASP A 506 13.73 -3.92 8.55
CA ASP A 506 13.56 -2.66 7.82
C ASP A 506 13.11 -2.97 6.38
N ILE A 507 12.08 -2.30 5.85
CA ILE A 507 11.51 -2.69 4.54
C ILE A 507 12.49 -2.49 3.36
N GLU A 508 13.46 -1.58 3.51
CA GLU A 508 14.50 -1.31 2.52
C GLU A 508 15.45 -2.49 2.28
N ASP A 509 15.60 -3.41 3.25
CA ASP A 509 16.34 -4.66 3.09
C ASP A 509 15.60 -5.67 2.20
N PHE A 510 14.30 -5.46 1.94
CA PHE A 510 13.41 -6.41 1.26
C PHE A 510 13.04 -5.97 -0.17
N TYR A 511 13.29 -4.70 -0.52
CA TYR A 511 13.09 -4.15 -1.85
C TYR A 511 14.39 -3.68 -2.49
N TYR A 512 14.66 -4.15 -3.70
CA TYR A 512 15.71 -3.62 -4.56
C TYR A 512 15.40 -2.18 -4.98
N ASN A 513 16.37 -1.27 -4.80
CA ASN A 513 16.22 0.17 -5.05
C ASN A 513 14.94 0.74 -4.41
N TYR A 514 14.74 0.46 -3.12
CA TYR A 514 13.61 0.96 -2.35
C TYR A 514 13.54 2.50 -2.36
N ASP A 515 12.32 3.04 -2.50
CA ASP A 515 11.98 4.47 -2.43
C ASP A 515 12.73 5.38 -3.43
N GLN A 516 13.47 4.79 -4.38
CA GLN A 516 14.20 5.53 -5.40
C GLN A 516 13.24 6.02 -6.50
N PRO A 517 13.20 7.34 -6.79
CA PRO A 517 12.32 7.88 -7.82
C PRO A 517 12.74 7.47 -9.23
N THR A 518 11.82 7.52 -10.18
CA THR A 518 12.09 7.27 -11.60
C THR A 518 13.13 8.28 -12.14
N SER A 519 14.31 7.80 -12.52
CA SER A 519 15.46 8.67 -12.88
C SER A 519 15.68 8.79 -14.39
N GLY A 520 14.62 8.98 -15.16
CA GLY A 520 14.71 9.33 -16.59
C GLY A 520 13.43 9.07 -17.39
N LEU A 521 12.85 10.16 -17.93
CA LEU A 521 11.86 10.16 -19.04
C LEU A 521 12.56 10.35 -20.41
N GLN A 522 13.82 9.93 -20.52
CA GLN A 522 14.65 10.31 -21.66
C GLN A 522 14.42 9.35 -22.83
N ASP A 523 13.58 9.82 -23.76
CA ASP A 523 13.19 9.20 -25.04
C ASP A 523 11.99 8.23 -24.95
N TYR A 524 11.06 8.37 -25.90
CA TYR A 524 9.93 7.47 -26.17
C TYR A 524 10.39 6.08 -26.69
N SER A 525 11.69 5.79 -26.66
CA SER A 525 12.28 4.48 -26.97
C SER A 525 12.18 3.45 -25.83
N GLY A 526 11.49 3.78 -24.73
CA GLY A 526 10.93 2.80 -23.79
C GLY A 526 11.94 2.11 -22.88
N THR A 527 13.05 2.76 -22.53
CA THR A 527 14.04 2.20 -21.58
C THR A 527 14.00 2.91 -20.22
N TRP A 528 13.03 2.54 -19.38
CA TRP A 528 12.90 3.04 -18.02
C TRP A 528 14.09 2.64 -17.14
N THR A 529 14.72 3.60 -16.46
CA THR A 529 15.68 3.32 -15.36
C THR A 529 14.98 3.61 -14.03
N GLU A 530 14.06 2.72 -13.68
CA GLU A 530 13.15 2.86 -12.54
C GLU A 530 13.70 2.25 -11.25
N GLY A 531 13.64 3.04 -10.18
CA GLY A 531 13.52 2.51 -8.82
C GLY A 531 12.06 2.17 -8.50
N THR A 532 11.81 1.71 -7.28
CA THR A 532 10.46 1.27 -6.85
C THR A 532 9.44 2.39 -6.72
N PHE A 533 9.86 3.66 -6.63
CA PHE A 533 8.94 4.80 -6.55
C PHE A 533 8.65 5.39 -7.94
N HIS A 534 7.60 4.86 -8.57
CA HIS A 534 6.96 5.38 -9.78
C HIS A 534 6.34 6.74 -9.48
N SER A 535 7.18 7.77 -9.65
CA SER A 535 6.91 9.14 -9.24
C SER A 535 6.63 10.05 -10.43
N TRP A 536 6.02 11.20 -10.13
CA TRP A 536 6.05 12.34 -11.05
C TRP A 536 7.47 12.95 -11.08
N PRO A 537 7.83 13.71 -12.14
CA PRO A 537 9.11 14.42 -12.23
C PRO A 537 9.53 15.32 -11.05
N ASP A 538 8.62 15.69 -10.15
CA ASP A 538 8.97 16.36 -8.88
C ASP A 538 9.64 15.43 -7.85
N GLN A 539 9.61 14.11 -8.09
CA GLN A 539 10.10 13.05 -7.22
C GLN A 539 9.42 13.02 -5.84
N ALA A 540 8.29 13.71 -5.70
CA ALA A 540 7.52 13.85 -4.48
C ALA A 540 6.23 13.01 -4.53
N HIS A 541 5.51 13.10 -5.64
CA HIS A 541 4.20 12.50 -5.82
C HIS A 541 4.27 11.14 -6.54
N ALA A 542 3.32 10.25 -6.24
CA ALA A 542 3.14 8.98 -6.95
C ALA A 542 2.27 9.14 -8.22
N ARG A 543 2.63 8.44 -9.31
CA ARG A 543 1.77 8.29 -10.51
C ARG A 543 1.00 6.96 -10.57
N ALA A 544 1.22 6.06 -9.61
CA ALA A 544 0.63 4.73 -9.57
C ALA A 544 0.27 4.30 -8.13
N HIS A 545 -0.74 3.44 -7.97
CA HIS A 545 -1.20 2.92 -6.68
C HIS A 545 -0.12 2.17 -5.88
N SER A 546 -0.40 1.89 -4.60
CA SER A 546 0.47 1.16 -3.66
C SER A 546 1.81 1.84 -3.36
N GLN A 547 1.81 3.18 -3.33
CA GLN A 547 3.02 3.98 -3.05
C GLN A 547 2.83 5.01 -1.92
N MET A 548 1.75 4.87 -1.14
CA MET A 548 1.37 5.77 -0.06
C MET A 548 2.49 5.97 0.98
N LEU A 549 3.28 4.93 1.31
CA LEU A 549 4.42 5.09 2.21
C LEU A 549 5.53 5.96 1.61
N SER A 550 5.83 5.81 0.32
CA SER A 550 6.84 6.62 -0.35
C SER A 550 6.42 8.09 -0.41
N GLU A 551 5.15 8.38 -0.73
CA GLU A 551 4.60 9.74 -0.61
C GLU A 551 4.62 10.27 0.84
N MET A 552 4.18 9.47 1.81
CA MET A 552 4.15 9.86 3.22
C MET A 552 5.55 10.22 3.74
N ARG A 553 6.61 9.49 3.35
CA ARG A 553 8.02 9.83 3.67
C ARG A 553 8.47 11.22 3.19
N ARG A 554 7.72 11.86 2.29
CA ARG A 554 7.96 13.23 1.79
C ARG A 554 6.98 14.26 2.38
N SER A 555 5.95 13.80 3.08
CA SER A 555 5.01 14.63 3.82
C SER A 555 5.62 15.16 5.11
N VAL A 556 5.23 16.37 5.51
CA VAL A 556 5.50 16.90 6.86
C VAL A 556 4.83 16.08 7.97
N HIS A 557 3.83 15.26 7.64
CA HIS A 557 3.14 14.44 8.64
C HIS A 557 4.01 13.27 9.16
N TYR A 558 4.97 12.79 8.36
CA TYR A 558 5.83 11.66 8.73
C TYR A 558 6.86 12.00 9.83
N ASP A 559 7.43 13.21 9.78
CA ASP A 559 8.39 13.72 10.77
C ASP A 559 8.23 15.24 10.93
N ASN A 560 7.63 15.68 12.06
CA ASN A 560 7.48 17.08 12.41
C ASN A 560 7.78 17.33 13.90
N PRO A 561 7.88 18.58 14.36
CA PRO A 561 8.28 18.89 15.75
C PRO A 561 7.25 18.57 16.84
N TYR A 562 6.06 18.07 16.51
CA TYR A 562 4.94 17.88 17.46
C TYR A 562 4.55 16.41 17.61
N GLU A 563 4.35 15.70 16.49
CA GLU A 563 3.93 14.29 16.46
C GLU A 563 4.48 13.55 15.23
N LYS A 564 5.03 12.35 15.42
CA LYS A 564 5.43 11.42 14.35
C LYS A 564 4.21 10.58 13.93
N LEU A 565 3.56 10.94 12.84
CA LEU A 565 2.31 10.32 12.45
C LEU A 565 2.53 8.98 11.73
N THR A 566 1.62 8.05 11.98
CA THR A 566 1.60 6.73 11.33
C THR A 566 0.37 6.59 10.43
N CYS A 567 0.38 5.62 9.52
CA CYS A 567 -0.81 5.25 8.75
C CYS A 567 -2.03 5.03 9.66
N PHE A 568 -1.85 4.35 10.80
CA PHE A 568 -2.93 4.09 11.76
C PHE A 568 -3.24 5.26 12.73
N THR A 569 -2.58 6.41 12.57
CA THR A 569 -3.05 7.67 13.17
C THR A 569 -4.23 8.27 12.37
N CYS A 570 -4.33 7.95 11.07
CA CYS A 570 -5.41 8.44 10.19
C CYS A 570 -6.41 7.36 9.79
N HIS A 571 -6.01 6.08 9.76
CA HIS A 571 -6.83 4.94 9.33
C HIS A 571 -7.00 3.91 10.46
N ASP A 572 -8.13 3.20 10.52
CA ASP A 572 -8.22 1.95 11.30
C ASP A 572 -8.09 0.72 10.39
N ALA A 573 -7.07 -0.10 10.64
CA ALA A 573 -6.82 -1.32 9.87
C ALA A 573 -7.85 -2.44 10.14
N HIS A 574 -8.63 -2.36 11.22
CA HIS A 574 -9.66 -3.36 11.56
C HIS A 574 -11.02 -3.07 10.90
N THR A 575 -11.32 -1.81 10.60
CA THR A 575 -12.63 -1.37 10.06
C THR A 575 -12.52 -0.67 8.69
N LEU A 576 -11.30 -0.35 8.23
CA LEU A 576 -11.01 0.53 7.08
C LEU A 576 -11.53 1.97 7.19
N GLY A 577 -12.13 2.33 8.32
CA GLY A 577 -12.70 3.64 8.56
C GLY A 577 -11.69 4.70 8.99
N ALA A 578 -12.23 5.80 9.51
CA ALA A 578 -11.48 6.71 10.36
C ALA A 578 -11.37 6.11 11.78
N PRO A 579 -10.23 6.29 12.47
CA PRO A 579 -10.04 5.78 13.83
C PRO A 579 -10.77 6.63 14.88
N ASP A 580 -11.00 6.01 16.03
CA ASP A 580 -11.19 6.74 17.28
C ASP A 580 -9.86 7.35 17.73
N LEU A 581 -9.84 8.63 18.06
CA LEU A 581 -8.63 9.37 18.44
C LEU A 581 -8.78 10.06 19.80
N GLU A 582 -7.67 10.18 20.53
CA GLU A 582 -7.57 11.00 21.74
C GLU A 582 -6.42 12.00 21.57
N VAL A 583 -6.72 13.30 21.44
CA VAL A 583 -5.71 14.35 21.18
C VAL A 583 -5.85 15.46 22.21
N ASP A 584 -4.78 15.73 22.98
CA ASP A 584 -4.80 16.56 24.22
C ASP A 584 -5.83 16.09 25.28
N GLY A 585 -6.04 14.77 25.39
CA GLY A 585 -7.01 14.19 26.33
C GLY A 585 -8.48 14.42 25.94
N VAL A 586 -8.73 14.86 24.70
CA VAL A 586 -10.06 15.00 24.10
C VAL A 586 -10.30 13.84 23.15
N LYS A 587 -11.40 13.10 23.34
CA LYS A 587 -11.79 11.98 22.48
C LYS A 587 -12.65 12.41 21.31
N PHE A 588 -12.33 11.88 20.14
CA PHE A 588 -13.08 11.97 18.90
C PHE A 588 -13.44 10.56 18.48
N GLU A 589 -14.72 10.22 18.55
CA GLU A 589 -15.27 8.94 18.09
C GLU A 589 -15.57 9.05 16.59
N GLU A 590 -15.21 8.04 15.80
CA GLU A 590 -15.39 8.00 14.33
C GLU A 590 -14.94 9.30 13.61
N ALA A 591 -13.69 9.73 13.81
CA ALA A 591 -13.21 11.06 13.40
C ALA A 591 -13.20 11.25 11.86
N ALA A 592 -14.32 11.64 11.27
CA ALA A 592 -14.56 11.53 9.83
C ALA A 592 -13.65 12.39 8.93
N TYR A 593 -13.34 11.85 7.74
CA TYR A 593 -12.56 12.54 6.69
C TYR A 593 -13.39 13.60 5.95
N ASN A 594 -14.67 13.33 5.70
CA ASN A 594 -15.49 14.08 4.75
C ASN A 594 -16.08 15.38 5.30
N ASP A 595 -16.06 15.58 6.62
CA ASP A 595 -16.50 16.81 7.29
C ASP A 595 -15.33 17.61 7.92
N ASN A 596 -14.09 17.13 7.73
CA ASN A 596 -12.82 17.62 8.29
C ASN A 596 -12.54 17.30 9.77
N THR A 597 -13.40 16.53 10.45
CA THR A 597 -13.21 16.19 11.88
C THR A 597 -11.83 15.58 12.13
N LEU A 598 -11.40 14.61 11.31
CA LEU A 598 -10.08 13.96 11.43
C LEU A 598 -8.94 14.97 11.50
N CYS A 599 -8.84 15.83 10.50
CA CYS A 599 -7.77 16.80 10.34
C CYS A 599 -7.79 17.83 11.48
N LEU A 600 -8.99 18.26 11.88
CA LEU A 600 -9.17 19.29 12.89
C LEU A 600 -8.91 18.78 14.32
N THR A 601 -8.81 17.47 14.56
CA THR A 601 -8.38 16.94 15.89
C THR A 601 -7.01 17.48 16.32
N CYS A 602 -6.07 17.63 15.38
CA CYS A 602 -4.74 18.20 15.60
C CYS A 602 -4.62 19.65 15.08
N HIS A 603 -5.22 19.96 13.91
CA HIS A 603 -5.05 21.28 13.30
C HIS A 603 -5.90 22.40 13.95
N ALA A 604 -6.99 22.10 14.65
CA ALA A 604 -7.70 23.13 15.42
C ALA A 604 -6.78 23.75 16.49
N SER A 605 -7.04 25.01 16.84
CA SER A 605 -6.19 25.85 17.72
C SER A 605 -4.77 26.14 17.21
N HIS A 606 -4.43 25.76 15.97
CA HIS A 606 -3.11 25.98 15.38
C HIS A 606 -3.15 26.73 14.03
N GLY A 607 -2.23 27.68 13.86
CA GLY A 607 -1.98 28.34 12.57
C GLY A 607 -3.24 28.96 11.94
N PRO A 608 -3.58 28.67 10.66
CA PRO A 608 -4.79 29.18 10.02
C PRO A 608 -6.12 28.82 10.71
N PHE A 609 -6.08 27.88 11.66
CA PHE A 609 -7.23 27.36 12.38
C PHE A 609 -7.16 27.68 13.89
N GLU A 610 -6.36 28.66 14.30
CA GLU A 610 -6.22 29.10 15.70
C GLU A 610 -7.54 29.54 16.36
N GLU A 611 -8.51 29.98 15.55
CA GLU A 611 -9.85 30.38 16.02
C GLU A 611 -10.82 29.20 16.25
N ILE A 612 -10.52 27.99 15.75
CA ILE A 612 -11.34 26.79 15.98
C ILE A 612 -10.94 26.18 17.32
N ALA A 613 -11.88 26.08 18.28
CA ALA A 613 -11.64 25.32 19.50
C ALA A 613 -11.89 23.82 19.26
N LYS A 614 -11.20 22.93 20.00
CA LYS A 614 -11.49 21.48 19.97
C LYS A 614 -12.96 21.16 20.30
N GLU A 615 -13.57 21.95 21.18
CA GLU A 615 -15.00 21.88 21.48
C GLU A 615 -15.89 22.19 20.26
N ASP A 616 -15.48 23.10 19.36
CA ASP A 616 -16.22 23.29 18.10
C ASP A 616 -16.16 22.01 17.26
N VAL A 617 -14.97 21.39 17.12
CA VAL A 617 -14.77 20.15 16.35
C VAL A 617 -15.67 19.02 16.88
N ILE A 618 -15.67 18.76 18.20
CA ILE A 618 -16.57 17.77 18.84
C ILE A 618 -18.05 18.05 18.52
N ASN A 619 -18.44 19.33 18.50
CA ASN A 619 -19.82 19.73 18.29
C ASN A 619 -20.22 19.75 16.80
N MET A 620 -19.31 19.56 15.84
CA MET A 620 -19.62 19.56 14.40
C MET A 620 -20.62 18.49 13.99
N SER A 621 -20.59 17.31 14.63
CA SER A 621 -21.46 16.17 14.34
C SER A 621 -22.86 16.25 14.98
N ARG A 622 -23.09 17.21 15.91
CA ARG A 622 -24.32 17.27 16.71
C ARG A 622 -25.45 18.03 16.01
N ASP A 623 -26.70 17.65 16.24
CA ASP A 623 -27.89 18.36 15.72
C ASP A 623 -27.84 19.87 16.02
N ASP A 624 -27.50 20.26 17.25
CA ASP A 624 -27.41 21.64 17.72
C ASP A 624 -26.07 22.35 17.40
N GLY A 625 -25.13 21.64 16.79
CA GLY A 625 -23.78 22.10 16.40
C GLY A 625 -23.70 23.20 15.34
N PHE A 626 -24.78 23.93 15.05
CA PHE A 626 -24.82 24.95 13.99
C PHE A 626 -23.76 26.04 14.17
N LEU A 627 -23.52 26.50 15.41
CA LEU A 627 -22.51 27.52 15.69
C LEU A 627 -21.10 27.01 15.40
N ALA A 628 -20.77 25.81 15.88
CA ALA A 628 -19.48 25.15 15.62
C ALA A 628 -19.23 24.96 14.12
N ARG A 629 -20.21 24.39 13.38
CA ARG A 629 -20.16 24.27 11.92
C ARG A 629 -19.95 25.62 11.23
N ASN A 630 -20.54 26.70 11.72
CA ASN A 630 -20.33 28.04 11.18
C ASN A 630 -18.94 28.62 11.50
N THR A 631 -18.40 28.38 12.70
CA THR A 631 -17.01 28.74 13.06
C THR A 631 -16.03 28.06 12.12
N VAL A 632 -16.14 26.74 11.96
CA VAL A 632 -15.26 25.94 11.10
C VAL A 632 -15.41 26.35 9.64
N ALA A 633 -16.64 26.50 9.12
CA ALA A 633 -16.87 26.98 7.76
C ALA A 633 -16.24 28.36 7.51
N SER A 634 -16.29 29.27 8.48
CA SER A 634 -15.72 30.62 8.36
C SER A 634 -14.18 30.60 8.32
N ALA A 635 -13.56 29.79 9.20
CA ALA A 635 -12.11 29.62 9.25
C ALA A 635 -11.58 28.91 7.98
N VAL A 636 -12.22 27.83 7.54
CA VAL A 636 -11.85 27.13 6.29
C VAL A 636 -12.04 28.03 5.07
N SER A 637 -13.14 28.81 4.99
CA SER A 637 -13.33 29.77 3.89
C SER A 637 -12.26 30.87 3.88
N SER A 638 -11.81 31.32 5.06
CA SER A 638 -10.73 32.30 5.19
C SER A 638 -9.37 31.72 4.78
N HIS A 639 -9.11 30.46 5.14
CA HIS A 639 -7.93 29.71 4.66
C HIS A 639 -7.95 29.53 3.13
N MET A 640 -9.09 29.13 2.56
CA MET A 640 -9.28 28.99 1.11
C MET A 640 -9.06 30.32 0.37
N GLU A 641 -9.50 31.45 0.93
CA GLU A 641 -9.19 32.77 0.39
C GLU A 641 -7.68 33.07 0.42
N GLU A 642 -7.04 32.92 1.58
CA GLU A 642 -5.64 33.29 1.77
C GLU A 642 -4.69 32.44 0.92
N LYS A 643 -4.98 31.14 0.77
CA LYS A 643 -4.08 30.18 0.09
C LYS A 643 -4.43 29.95 -1.38
N ALA A 644 -5.70 30.09 -1.77
CA ALA A 644 -6.18 29.73 -3.11
C ALA A 644 -7.06 30.80 -3.78
N SER A 645 -7.33 31.95 -3.13
CA SER A 645 -8.30 32.95 -3.60
C SER A 645 -9.72 32.38 -3.81
N MET A 646 -10.08 31.38 -3.01
CA MET A 646 -11.35 30.64 -3.07
C MET A 646 -12.36 31.05 -1.98
N GLY A 647 -12.24 32.24 -1.39
CA GLY A 647 -13.12 32.70 -0.29
C GLY A 647 -14.59 32.90 -0.65
N VAL A 648 -14.92 32.86 -1.95
CA VAL A 648 -16.30 32.88 -2.48
C VAL A 648 -16.87 31.50 -2.75
N ALA A 649 -16.05 30.44 -2.66
CA ALA A 649 -16.53 29.06 -2.78
C ALA A 649 -17.37 28.70 -1.54
N PRO A 650 -18.51 28.00 -1.70
CA PRO A 650 -19.31 27.57 -0.57
C PRO A 650 -18.57 26.47 0.20
N TYR A 651 -18.60 26.52 1.53
CA TYR A 651 -18.13 25.40 2.37
C TYR A 651 -19.16 24.27 2.31
N THR A 652 -18.87 23.24 1.51
CA THR A 652 -19.71 22.06 1.29
C THR A 652 -18.89 20.77 1.39
N PRO A 653 -18.21 20.52 2.53
CA PRO A 653 -17.23 19.45 2.64
C PRO A 653 -17.85 18.06 2.41
N THR A 654 -19.09 17.83 2.84
CA THR A 654 -19.81 16.56 2.69
C THR A 654 -20.50 16.36 1.33
N ASN A 655 -20.36 17.28 0.38
CA ASN A 655 -20.94 17.12 -0.96
C ASN A 655 -19.95 16.45 -1.91
N GLU A 656 -20.12 15.15 -2.19
CA GLU A 656 -19.21 14.40 -3.09
C GLU A 656 -19.10 15.01 -4.50
N THR A 657 -20.16 15.68 -5.01
CA THR A 657 -20.14 16.32 -6.34
C THR A 657 -19.41 17.66 -6.38
N SER A 658 -19.18 18.29 -5.22
CA SER A 658 -18.49 19.58 -5.10
C SER A 658 -18.01 19.74 -3.64
N PRO A 659 -16.95 19.01 -3.23
CA PRO A 659 -16.52 18.91 -1.83
C PRO A 659 -15.71 20.13 -1.37
N ALA A 660 -16.07 21.33 -1.82
CA ALA A 660 -15.36 22.57 -1.56
C ALA A 660 -15.19 22.80 -0.05
N GLY A 661 -13.95 22.99 0.39
CA GLY A 661 -13.58 23.10 1.81
C GLY A 661 -13.39 21.76 2.53
N ARG A 662 -13.52 20.59 1.88
CA ARG A 662 -13.04 19.32 2.42
C ARG A 662 -11.51 19.29 2.36
N CYS A 663 -10.82 19.12 3.49
CA CYS A 663 -9.37 19.09 3.58
C CYS A 663 -8.77 18.06 2.61
N THR A 664 -9.32 16.84 2.59
CA THR A 664 -8.81 15.76 1.72
C THR A 664 -9.02 16.02 0.23
N SER A 665 -9.98 16.84 -0.19
CA SER A 665 -10.16 17.18 -1.62
C SER A 665 -9.04 18.05 -2.18
N CYS A 666 -8.44 18.89 -1.34
CA CYS A 666 -7.32 19.75 -1.71
C CYS A 666 -5.96 19.14 -1.37
N HIS A 667 -5.84 18.57 -0.16
CA HIS A 667 -4.57 18.08 0.39
C HIS A 667 -4.30 16.59 0.14
N MET A 668 -5.32 15.79 -0.16
CA MET A 668 -5.17 14.36 -0.51
C MET A 668 -5.72 14.08 -1.92
N ALA A 669 -5.35 14.97 -2.84
CA ALA A 669 -5.71 14.95 -4.25
C ALA A 669 -5.61 13.55 -4.88
N LYS A 670 -6.63 13.09 -5.61
CA LYS A 670 -6.62 11.80 -6.32
C LYS A 670 -5.71 11.81 -7.57
N ILE A 671 -4.40 11.74 -7.35
CA ILE A 671 -3.36 11.87 -8.38
C ILE A 671 -2.74 10.55 -8.84
N SER A 672 -2.93 9.46 -8.08
CA SER A 672 -2.43 8.12 -8.41
C SER A 672 -3.54 7.21 -8.91
N LYS A 673 -3.18 6.19 -9.71
CA LYS A 673 -4.14 5.25 -10.28
C LYS A 673 -3.79 3.77 -10.06
N LEU A 674 -4.82 2.98 -9.82
CA LEU A 674 -4.79 1.50 -9.87
C LEU A 674 -4.68 1.05 -11.34
N GLN A 675 -3.88 -0.01 -11.59
CA GLN A 675 -3.31 -0.43 -12.89
C GLN A 675 -4.11 -0.09 -14.16
N ASP A 676 -3.43 0.41 -15.20
CA ASP A 676 -3.95 0.43 -16.57
C ASP A 676 -3.50 -0.80 -17.39
N VAL A 677 -4.20 -1.03 -18.50
CA VAL A 677 -4.19 -2.26 -19.28
C VAL A 677 -2.92 -2.55 -20.09
N ASN A 678 -2.06 -1.55 -20.36
CA ASN A 678 -0.91 -1.70 -21.28
C ASN A 678 0.47 -1.28 -20.74
N ASP A 679 0.54 -0.48 -19.67
CA ASP A 679 1.79 -0.16 -18.98
C ASP A 679 1.47 0.10 -17.50
N ASP A 680 2.18 -0.59 -16.60
CA ASP A 680 1.94 -0.54 -15.16
C ASP A 680 2.17 0.88 -14.56
N ALA A 681 2.66 1.88 -15.32
CA ALA A 681 2.98 3.21 -14.79
C ALA A 681 2.66 4.45 -15.67
N GLN A 682 2.03 4.34 -16.85
CA GLN A 682 1.97 5.46 -17.81
C GLN A 682 1.09 6.66 -17.41
N TRP A 683 1.31 7.77 -18.12
CA TRP A 683 0.53 9.00 -18.03
C TRP A 683 -0.84 8.82 -18.69
N HIS A 684 -1.92 8.93 -17.92
CA HIS A 684 -3.28 8.78 -18.45
C HIS A 684 -3.85 10.13 -18.85
N LEU A 685 -4.05 10.30 -20.16
CA LEU A 685 -4.75 11.43 -20.74
C LEU A 685 -6.17 11.01 -21.16
N ALA A 686 -7.19 11.67 -20.63
CA ALA A 686 -8.56 11.63 -21.12
C ALA A 686 -8.76 12.66 -22.24
N LEU A 687 -9.94 12.66 -22.87
CA LEU A 687 -10.34 13.74 -23.76
C LEU A 687 -11.20 14.78 -23.02
N ASP A 688 -10.92 16.05 -23.26
CA ASP A 688 -11.77 17.17 -22.83
C ASP A 688 -13.04 17.28 -23.70
N ALA A 689 -13.89 18.28 -23.42
CA ALA A 689 -15.14 18.49 -24.15
C ALA A 689 -14.94 18.94 -25.61
N ASP A 690 -13.74 19.40 -25.96
CA ASP A 690 -13.32 19.78 -27.32
C ASP A 690 -12.62 18.63 -28.07
N GLY A 691 -12.34 17.52 -27.39
CA GLY A 691 -11.63 16.36 -27.93
C GLY A 691 -10.10 16.47 -27.90
N LYS A 692 -9.51 17.33 -27.05
CA LYS A 692 -8.07 17.40 -26.78
C LYS A 692 -7.67 16.54 -25.58
N SER A 693 -6.38 16.22 -25.45
CA SER A 693 -5.87 15.36 -24.38
C SER A 693 -5.53 16.13 -23.10
N ALA A 694 -6.18 15.79 -21.98
CA ALA A 694 -5.94 16.35 -20.64
C ALA A 694 -5.74 15.23 -19.60
N VAL A 695 -5.07 15.48 -18.47
CA VAL A 695 -4.81 14.43 -17.45
C VAL A 695 -6.13 13.89 -16.85
N ALA A 696 -6.25 12.56 -16.76
CA ALA A 696 -7.44 11.88 -16.26
C ALA A 696 -7.43 11.68 -14.73
N GLU A 697 -8.61 11.76 -14.10
CA GLU A 697 -8.76 11.57 -12.64
C GLU A 697 -8.24 10.20 -12.18
N GLY A 698 -7.42 10.21 -11.13
CA GLY A 698 -6.93 9.02 -10.43
C GLY A 698 -7.96 8.51 -9.43
N ASN A 699 -7.73 7.33 -8.83
CA ASN A 699 -8.56 6.84 -7.72
C ASN A 699 -7.89 6.97 -6.35
N VAL A 700 -6.55 6.91 -6.30
CA VAL A 700 -5.77 6.96 -5.05
C VAL A 700 -5.38 8.40 -4.69
N GLY A 701 -5.75 8.82 -3.47
CA GLY A 701 -5.40 10.11 -2.88
C GLY A 701 -3.91 10.22 -2.51
N SER A 702 -3.32 11.40 -2.71
CA SER A 702 -1.93 11.64 -2.35
C SER A 702 -1.69 11.64 -0.85
N HIS A 703 -0.60 11.03 -0.43
CA HIS A 703 -0.11 11.01 0.94
C HIS A 703 1.05 11.99 1.18
N VAL A 704 1.26 12.97 0.29
CA VAL A 704 2.18 14.11 0.51
C VAL A 704 1.52 15.21 1.36
N PHE A 705 0.17 15.27 1.38
CA PHE A 705 -0.65 16.22 2.14
C PHE A 705 -0.51 17.71 1.71
N ASP A 706 -0.01 17.98 0.52
CA ASP A 706 0.06 19.32 -0.08
C ASP A 706 -1.02 19.55 -1.15
N VAL A 707 -1.08 20.77 -1.68
CA VAL A 707 -1.92 21.09 -2.84
C VAL A 707 -1.06 20.97 -4.08
N VAL A 708 -1.36 19.99 -4.93
CA VAL A 708 -0.76 19.87 -6.26
C VAL A 708 -1.34 20.97 -7.17
N TRP A 709 -0.52 21.95 -7.55
CA TRP A 709 -0.95 23.09 -8.36
C TRP A 709 -0.79 22.85 -9.87
N PRO A 710 -1.64 23.44 -10.73
CA PRO A 710 -1.50 23.41 -12.20
C PRO A 710 -0.13 23.86 -12.73
N GLY A 711 0.51 24.80 -12.03
CA GLY A 711 1.86 25.24 -12.37
C GLY A 711 2.94 24.15 -12.19
N GLN A 712 2.79 23.27 -11.19
CA GLN A 712 3.70 22.14 -10.98
C GLN A 712 3.51 21.08 -12.07
N SER A 713 2.27 20.89 -12.52
CA SER A 713 1.94 19.91 -13.55
C SER A 713 2.27 20.34 -14.98
N SER A 714 2.44 21.63 -15.25
CA SER A 714 2.95 22.16 -16.53
C SER A 714 4.31 21.57 -16.97
N ALA A 715 5.11 21.08 -16.04
CA ALA A 715 6.40 20.43 -16.32
C ALA A 715 6.28 18.94 -16.76
N LEU A 716 5.06 18.38 -16.72
CA LEU A 716 4.85 16.92 -16.68
C LEU A 716 4.33 16.35 -18.01
N VAL A 717 3.95 17.20 -18.97
CA VAL A 717 3.62 16.83 -20.37
C VAL A 717 4.49 17.63 -21.36
N PRO A 718 5.42 17.00 -22.12
CA PRO A 718 6.36 17.72 -23.01
C PRO A 718 5.74 18.52 -24.17
N PHE A 719 4.43 18.36 -24.39
CA PHE A 719 3.66 18.96 -25.48
C PHE A 719 2.50 19.83 -24.99
N ALA A 720 2.39 20.11 -23.68
CA ALA A 720 1.38 21.00 -23.14
C ALA A 720 1.50 22.40 -23.77
N THR A 721 0.37 22.94 -24.18
CA THR A 721 0.20 24.25 -24.81
C THR A 721 -0.78 25.15 -24.07
N GLN A 722 -1.63 24.59 -23.20
CA GLN A 722 -2.62 25.28 -22.38
C GLN A 722 -2.58 24.74 -20.93
N ASP A 723 -3.01 25.52 -19.94
CA ASP A 723 -3.05 25.08 -18.53
C ASP A 723 -3.99 23.86 -18.33
N ALA A 724 -5.01 23.70 -19.19
CA ALA A 724 -5.91 22.55 -19.22
C ALA A 724 -5.23 21.22 -19.57
N ASP A 725 -4.16 21.22 -20.38
CA ASP A 725 -3.43 20.01 -20.79
C ASP A 725 -2.76 19.30 -19.59
N VAL A 726 -2.67 19.98 -18.45
CA VAL A 726 -1.87 19.59 -17.29
C VAL A 726 -2.60 19.66 -15.95
N MET A 727 -3.85 20.13 -15.87
CA MET A 727 -4.57 20.30 -14.59
C MET A 727 -4.50 19.04 -13.71
N PRO A 728 -4.01 19.12 -12.45
CA PRO A 728 -4.03 17.99 -11.53
C PRO A 728 -5.46 17.74 -11.06
N ASN A 729 -5.75 16.46 -10.88
CA ASN A 729 -7.11 15.92 -10.81
C ASN A 729 -7.98 16.48 -9.66
N SER A 730 -7.37 16.93 -8.57
CA SER A 730 -8.05 17.53 -7.39
C SER A 730 -8.92 18.73 -7.74
N CYS A 731 -8.47 19.59 -8.65
CA CYS A 731 -9.22 20.81 -8.98
C CYS A 731 -10.52 20.49 -9.73
N GLY A 732 -10.55 19.38 -10.49
CA GLY A 732 -11.60 19.14 -11.48
C GLY A 732 -13.01 18.90 -10.91
N ASN A 733 -13.14 18.46 -9.66
CA ASN A 733 -14.46 18.25 -9.02
C ASN A 733 -15.13 19.57 -8.58
N CYS A 734 -14.36 20.67 -8.42
CA CYS A 734 -14.91 22.01 -8.15
C CYS A 734 -14.79 22.93 -9.37
N HIS A 735 -13.86 22.63 -10.27
CA HIS A 735 -13.61 23.33 -11.53
C HIS A 735 -13.90 22.40 -12.70
N GLU A 736 -15.12 21.87 -12.77
CA GLU A 736 -15.56 20.99 -13.87
C GLU A 736 -15.36 21.67 -15.23
N SER A 737 -15.63 22.98 -15.32
CA SER A 737 -15.30 23.74 -16.52
C SER A 737 -13.81 23.73 -16.85
N ALA A 738 -12.90 23.70 -15.87
CA ALA A 738 -11.45 23.61 -16.12
C ALA A 738 -10.97 22.19 -16.46
N ARG A 739 -11.81 21.14 -16.31
CA ARG A 739 -11.62 19.85 -17.00
C ARG A 739 -11.91 19.94 -18.50
N PHE A 740 -12.62 21.00 -18.92
CA PHE A 740 -13.31 21.06 -20.21
C PHE A 740 -13.16 22.40 -20.96
N SER A 741 -12.36 23.36 -20.49
CA SER A 741 -12.29 24.72 -21.04
C SER A 741 -10.99 24.94 -21.82
N GLY A 742 -10.99 24.49 -23.06
CA GLY A 742 -10.23 25.17 -24.10
C GLY A 742 -10.89 26.50 -24.45
N ASP A 743 -10.49 27.57 -23.77
CA ASP A 743 -10.73 29.00 -24.07
C ASP A 743 -11.99 29.41 -24.87
N ASP A 744 -12.87 30.18 -24.20
CA ASP A 744 -13.70 31.19 -24.86
C ASP A 744 -13.30 32.59 -24.30
N ASP A 745 -12.05 33.01 -24.58
CA ASP A 745 -11.55 34.41 -24.45
C ASP A 745 -10.48 34.73 -25.53
#